data_AF-A0ABD3W0B5-F1
#
_entry.id   AF-A0ABD3W0B5-F1
#
_cell.length_a   1.000
_cell.length_b   1.000
_cell.length_c   1.000
_cell.angle_alpha   90.00
_cell.angle_beta   90.00
_cell.angle_gamma   90.00
#
_symmetry.space_group_name_H-M   'P 1'
#
loop_
_entity.id
_entity.type
_entity.pdbx_description
1 polymer ?
#
loop_
_entity_poly.entity_id
_entity_poly.type
_entity_poly.pdbx_seq_one_letter_code
_entity_poly.pdbx_strand_id
1 'polypeptide(L)'
;MHRSKWRTNFIKFLLKGKPRIATKGFCTVPEEIDLIDKLDETLMDGIGFYGFNEDGTMITFYQLKVANVKKNRLTFRNSSEEVYVWEDDVIEQKTINKMFTGKMNLTVLEPLRKWRISFQGFMKSVTGDEKSIYANISLLWQCSSDPFECLLNSSLWSFAKFSADRRMAYNKLKKLITGQSFRFDQWGGLCGTLDFDQSGENFFRFTSTRSRLFSKISDIDRKTQTIHYIKMKDRCWTLMLIKDYLYDFKTLSGYIAYPNGEIWPLSFKDGGSNTNVHNPVLKETAFTQDGDCKALNISSQLDSKNVEKALAGKQFQTYYVNDEAAFGCYVIEETKRIVFKMNIETSGVHTYIYDDVLLNIPLAISLKDSLSIRPDLVGGKGASLSKLLAMEDDLGVIIPMGFCVTTKAYIEHIRENKELTLSIESIHYCIRNKQIDQLSKCCDNATLTMAQTRMSDATQAILIDQLHTHFGREYENEILAVRSSAVGEDGLELSSAGQMETILNVKGYDSMIQAIIQCWASSLSFNIVEYRRQYGQRLVEPMAVVVQKMIKSEVSGVLFTADPLTNKGSTIVINAFPGLGEAVVSGKSNVDTIFITRTFDQHLDIRERSSAENRRGSDKCTSEQDMSLKDEMVLKICQAAVLIEAQFGGHMDIEWAVAEGSIYIFQARPIVSVNGETDEELIHEFDTPLTDCKACITSGNIGEMLPGITTPLTIDLFGRAVDLAVKKMNECEFAFRYSTYASMLICTFYYRMFINLSVLSSSSINSLVLRKNTVEMFIMGEIIQENSIKNLVSFCGRKLSLLSRFTGFIKARFETWRAEKILRYYEKMLQDCTMIHHSTDLNDVMEDIDSKHEHYFKVWDATVYQNVQSGIGSAILMSVLCGKSDKITLDVSADLASLLSGCKNVYSADVPAALADLAKIIDKSNQKDYFLSLPDEEGHAFLISSEILGEKYRSFLDRHGHRCVREAEFLELSWAIDPTKLIRCLKALISQGLVNIQKEPQDIKEIVENLRSPLTSFQKLLFRSFLVSLARQGVAKREWGKSLSIKMGDVLKQAYWKLADLMVQESRLPEQDLLFYLTHREIKTLIETRSPDLVRKSRKRRNISQTLKLYSFKKVNFGTPIPLTMNVDISGSSTFEGQGMPVSRGIVTGRACVIKDINEVVQIQKGDILICLFTDVGWTPYFPLLSGLVTEIGGLLSHGAVVAREYGLPCIVCMSNATKLFKTGDIVKLNATDGKLCKIEIEFKNSK
;
A
#
# COMPACT_ATOMS: atom_id res chain seq x y z
N MET A 1 8.72 13.47 53.29
CA MET A 1 9.37 13.68 51.97
C MET A 1 9.98 12.43 51.31
N HIS A 2 10.18 11.29 51.97
CA HIS A 2 10.84 10.11 51.35
C HIS A 2 9.92 9.05 50.69
N ARG A 3 8.59 9.14 50.81
CA ARG A 3 7.65 8.17 50.19
C ARG A 3 7.25 8.50 48.73
N SER A 4 7.45 9.72 48.24
CA SER A 4 7.11 10.08 46.85
C SER A 4 8.18 9.62 45.84
N LYS A 5 9.47 9.73 46.20
CA LYS A 5 10.59 9.25 45.34
C LYS A 5 10.54 7.74 45.08
N TRP A 6 10.08 6.93 46.04
CA TRP A 6 9.93 5.48 45.85
C TRP A 6 8.79 5.13 44.88
N ARG A 7 7.65 5.84 44.92
CA ARG A 7 6.57 5.64 43.93
C ARG A 7 6.98 6.07 42.52
N THR A 8 7.68 7.20 42.38
CA THR A 8 8.18 7.66 41.07
C THR A 8 9.27 6.76 40.52
N ASN A 9 10.18 6.25 41.36
CA ASN A 9 11.23 5.32 40.95
C ASN A 9 10.70 3.90 40.70
N PHE A 10 9.66 3.46 41.42
CA PHE A 10 8.99 2.17 41.18
C PHE A 10 8.15 2.20 39.90
N ILE A 11 7.54 3.35 39.55
CA ILE A 11 6.91 3.56 38.23
C ILE A 11 7.97 3.58 37.13
N LYS A 12 9.11 4.26 37.32
CA LYS A 12 10.26 4.18 36.40
C LYS A 12 10.83 2.76 36.29
N PHE A 13 10.77 1.95 37.36
CA PHE A 13 11.21 0.56 37.39
C PHE A 13 10.24 -0.39 36.65
N LEU A 14 8.91 -0.21 36.82
CA LEU A 14 7.88 -0.93 36.06
C LEU A 14 7.90 -0.58 34.56
N LEU A 15 8.32 0.66 34.21
CA LEU A 15 8.60 1.09 32.83
C LEU A 15 9.95 0.58 32.30
N LYS A 16 10.86 0.12 33.18
CA LYS A 16 12.19 -0.44 32.81
C LYS A 16 12.18 -1.92 32.45
N GLY A 17 11.04 -2.60 32.61
CA GLY A 17 10.80 -3.83 31.87
C GLY A 17 10.73 -3.48 30.39
N LYS A 18 11.88 -3.37 29.75
CA LYS A 18 12.04 -3.31 28.29
C LYS A 18 11.79 -4.72 27.76
N PRO A 19 10.62 -5.08 27.21
CA PRO A 19 10.71 -5.72 25.92
C PRO A 19 11.40 -4.68 25.04
N ARG A 20 12.53 -5.01 24.42
CA ARG A 20 12.99 -4.30 23.23
C ARG A 20 11.89 -4.50 22.17
N ILE A 21 10.81 -3.72 22.26
CA ILE A 21 9.91 -3.45 21.16
C ILE A 21 10.77 -2.62 20.22
N ALA A 22 10.92 -3.10 18.99
CA ALA A 22 11.64 -2.41 17.94
C ALA A 22 10.86 -1.14 17.53
N THR A 23 10.79 -0.12 18.39
CA THR A 23 10.35 1.23 18.00
C THR A 23 11.51 2.03 17.38
N LYS A 24 12.72 1.48 17.34
CA LYS A 24 13.83 1.98 16.51
C LYS A 24 13.95 1.21 15.20
N GLY A 25 12.92 1.32 14.36
CA GLY A 25 12.94 0.87 12.97
C GLY A 25 12.46 1.94 11.98
N PHE A 26 12.25 3.18 12.43
CA PHE A 26 11.44 4.17 11.70
C PHE A 26 12.16 5.14 10.76
N CYS A 27 13.45 4.97 10.49
CA CYS A 27 14.12 5.81 9.48
C CYS A 27 15.29 5.02 8.89
N THR A 28 15.76 5.50 7.75
CA THR A 28 16.85 5.00 6.91
C THR A 28 16.64 3.58 6.39
N VAL A 29 16.41 3.49 5.08
CA VAL A 29 16.71 2.31 4.26
C VAL A 29 18.03 1.71 4.77
N PRO A 30 18.10 0.43 5.14
CA PRO A 30 19.40 -0.17 5.37
C PRO A 30 20.19 -0.06 4.07
N GLU A 31 21.45 0.34 4.21
CA GLU A 31 22.59 0.03 3.35
C GLU A 31 22.74 -1.49 3.06
N GLU A 32 21.64 -2.24 2.86
CA GLU A 32 21.67 -3.66 2.47
C GLU A 32 22.40 -3.81 1.13
N ILE A 33 22.35 -2.79 0.28
CA ILE A 33 23.02 -2.72 -1.02
C ILE A 33 24.48 -2.27 -0.85
N ASP A 34 24.76 -1.29 0.01
CA ASP A 34 26.11 -0.75 0.26
C ASP A 34 27.03 -1.72 1.05
N LEU A 35 26.46 -2.62 1.85
CA LEU A 35 27.21 -3.66 2.57
C LEU A 35 27.67 -4.81 1.65
N ILE A 36 27.00 -5.03 0.52
CA ILE A 36 27.34 -6.06 -0.49
C ILE A 36 28.55 -5.63 -1.32
N ASP A 37 28.67 -4.33 -1.62
CA ASP A 37 29.76 -3.76 -2.43
C ASP A 37 31.15 -3.86 -1.76
N LYS A 38 31.21 -4.22 -0.47
CA LYS A 38 32.46 -4.43 0.28
C LYS A 38 32.74 -5.90 0.60
N LEU A 39 31.94 -6.84 0.09
CA LEU A 39 32.16 -8.27 0.27
C LEU A 39 33.18 -8.81 -0.76
N ASP A 40 33.96 -9.80 -0.34
CA ASP A 40 35.01 -10.50 -1.09
C ASP A 40 34.46 -11.08 -2.43
N GLU A 41 35.21 -11.01 -3.53
CA GLU A 41 34.85 -11.55 -4.86
C GLU A 41 34.52 -13.05 -4.83
N THR A 42 34.88 -13.74 -3.74
CA THR A 42 34.59 -15.16 -3.50
C THR A 42 33.20 -15.46 -2.91
N LEU A 43 32.38 -14.44 -2.63
CA LEU A 43 31.04 -14.56 -2.05
C LEU A 43 29.92 -14.47 -3.11
N MET A 44 28.84 -15.21 -2.86
CA MET A 44 27.64 -15.33 -3.68
C MET A 44 26.40 -14.86 -2.90
N ASP A 45 25.50 -14.12 -3.57
CA ASP A 45 24.17 -13.72 -3.06
C ASP A 45 23.09 -14.20 -4.05
N GLY A 46 22.24 -15.12 -3.61
CA GLY A 46 21.11 -15.65 -4.37
C GLY A 46 19.78 -15.20 -3.78
N ILE A 47 18.85 -14.76 -4.62
CA ILE A 47 17.47 -14.43 -4.23
C ILE A 47 16.48 -15.15 -5.15
N GLY A 48 15.50 -15.83 -4.56
CA GLY A 48 14.46 -16.57 -5.28
C GLY A 48 13.06 -16.24 -4.79
N PHE A 49 12.11 -16.18 -5.72
CA PHE A 49 10.68 -16.04 -5.46
C PHE A 49 9.93 -17.16 -6.18
N TYR A 50 9.05 -17.84 -5.47
CA TYR A 50 8.34 -19.02 -5.97
C TYR A 50 6.85 -18.84 -5.70
N GLY A 51 5.99 -18.96 -6.71
CA GLY A 51 4.53 -18.78 -6.62
C GLY A 51 3.78 -19.97 -7.22
N PHE A 52 2.74 -20.43 -6.52
CA PHE A 52 1.96 -21.63 -6.87
C PHE A 52 0.45 -21.43 -6.68
N ASN A 53 -0.35 -22.02 -7.59
CA ASN A 53 -1.81 -22.10 -7.54
C ASN A 53 -2.33 -23.54 -7.45
N GLU A 54 -3.61 -23.69 -7.13
CA GLU A 54 -4.28 -24.99 -6.97
C GLU A 54 -4.50 -25.74 -8.29
N ASP A 55 -4.53 -25.01 -9.41
CA ASP A 55 -4.70 -25.55 -10.76
C ASP A 55 -3.37 -26.03 -11.39
N GLY A 56 -2.26 -25.95 -10.65
CA GLY A 56 -0.93 -26.32 -11.13
C GLY A 56 -0.16 -25.19 -11.83
N THR A 57 -0.75 -24.00 -11.98
CA THR A 57 -0.05 -22.81 -12.50
C THR A 57 1.06 -22.39 -11.53
N MET A 58 2.22 -22.05 -12.07
CA MET A 58 3.39 -21.68 -11.28
C MET A 58 4.21 -20.59 -11.95
N ILE A 59 4.80 -19.71 -11.13
CA ILE A 59 5.86 -18.82 -11.56
C ILE A 59 7.04 -18.89 -10.59
N THR A 60 8.26 -18.95 -11.11
CA THR A 60 9.48 -18.86 -10.30
C THR A 60 10.45 -17.86 -10.91
N PHE A 61 11.05 -17.06 -10.05
CA PHE A 61 12.12 -16.16 -10.41
C PHE A 61 13.31 -16.39 -9.49
N TYR A 62 14.51 -16.35 -10.06
CA TYR A 62 15.76 -16.51 -9.35
C TYR A 62 16.83 -15.58 -9.91
N GLN A 63 17.57 -14.93 -9.03
CA GLN A 63 18.75 -14.17 -9.36
C GLN A 63 19.92 -14.63 -8.49
N LEU A 64 21.07 -14.84 -9.13
CA LEU A 64 22.32 -15.21 -8.49
C LEU A 64 23.39 -14.19 -8.84
N LYS A 65 23.91 -13.47 -7.84
CA LYS A 65 25.09 -12.60 -7.98
C LYS A 65 26.35 -13.39 -7.61
N VAL A 66 27.30 -13.46 -8.54
CA VAL A 66 28.63 -14.03 -8.35
C VAL A 66 29.65 -13.00 -8.86
N ALA A 67 30.44 -12.41 -7.95
CA ALA A 67 31.29 -11.26 -8.26
C ALA A 67 30.48 -10.14 -8.98
N ASN A 68 30.91 -9.72 -10.18
CA ASN A 68 30.26 -8.66 -10.97
C ASN A 68 29.19 -9.17 -11.96
N VAL A 69 28.87 -10.47 -11.96
CA VAL A 69 27.91 -11.08 -12.88
C VAL A 69 26.63 -11.47 -12.14
N LYS A 70 25.48 -11.10 -12.70
CA LYS A 70 24.17 -11.54 -12.24
C LYS A 70 23.58 -12.53 -13.24
N LYS A 71 23.21 -13.72 -12.77
CA LYS A 71 22.44 -14.70 -13.53
C LYS A 71 20.99 -14.62 -13.12
N ASN A 72 20.11 -14.32 -14.07
CA ASN A 72 18.68 -14.25 -13.85
C ASN A 72 17.98 -15.40 -14.55
N ARG A 73 16.96 -15.96 -13.92
CA ARG A 73 16.10 -16.97 -14.51
C ARG A 73 14.66 -16.74 -14.10
N LEU A 74 13.77 -16.73 -15.08
CA LEU A 74 12.32 -16.68 -14.89
C LEU A 74 11.71 -17.93 -15.54
N THR A 75 10.85 -18.63 -14.82
CA THR A 75 10.13 -19.81 -15.31
C THR A 75 8.64 -19.66 -15.04
N PHE A 76 7.82 -19.89 -16.06
CA PHE A 76 6.36 -19.91 -15.95
C PHE A 76 5.82 -21.26 -16.44
N ARG A 77 4.85 -21.81 -15.72
CA ARG A 77 4.10 -23.01 -16.10
C ARG A 77 2.61 -22.69 -16.06
N ASN A 78 1.90 -22.92 -17.15
CA ASN A 78 0.44 -22.77 -17.19
C ASN A 78 -0.29 -24.03 -16.68
N SER A 79 -1.61 -23.93 -16.50
CA SER A 79 -2.48 -25.05 -16.09
C SER A 79 -2.53 -26.20 -17.12
N SER A 80 -2.12 -25.94 -18.36
CA SER A 80 -2.00 -26.94 -19.45
C SER A 80 -0.64 -27.63 -19.49
N GLU A 81 0.18 -27.43 -18.46
CA GLU A 81 1.52 -28.00 -18.27
C GLU A 81 2.64 -27.51 -19.21
N GLU A 82 2.39 -26.50 -20.05
CA GLU A 82 3.43 -25.89 -20.87
C GLU A 82 4.39 -25.05 -20.02
N VAL A 83 5.70 -25.13 -20.32
CA VAL A 83 6.76 -24.45 -19.55
C VAL A 83 7.52 -23.47 -20.44
N TYR A 84 7.58 -22.23 -19.98
CA TYR A 84 8.32 -21.13 -20.61
C TYR A 84 9.46 -20.66 -19.71
N VAL A 85 10.64 -20.42 -20.29
CA VAL A 85 11.85 -20.04 -19.56
C VAL A 85 12.52 -18.83 -20.21
N TRP A 86 12.96 -17.88 -19.38
CA TRP A 86 13.88 -16.81 -19.74
C TRP A 86 15.11 -16.85 -18.84
N GLU A 87 16.30 -16.67 -19.43
CA GLU A 87 17.59 -16.65 -18.75
C GLU A 87 18.44 -15.50 -19.29
N ASP A 88 19.21 -14.84 -18.42
CA ASP A 88 20.08 -13.72 -18.79
C ASP A 88 21.30 -13.63 -17.87
N ASP A 89 22.48 -13.38 -18.46
CA ASP A 89 23.77 -13.20 -17.77
C ASP A 89 24.21 -11.74 -17.97
N VAL A 90 24.09 -10.90 -16.93
CA VAL A 90 24.30 -9.43 -17.04
C VAL A 90 25.47 -8.95 -16.20
N ILE A 91 26.27 -8.03 -16.76
CA ILE A 91 27.33 -7.27 -16.09
C ILE A 91 26.73 -5.96 -15.54
N GLU A 92 26.98 -5.64 -14.28
CA GLU A 92 26.27 -4.61 -13.49
C GLU A 92 26.35 -3.17 -14.07
N GLN A 93 25.20 -2.52 -14.32
CA GLN A 93 25.08 -1.05 -14.33
C GLN A 93 24.47 -0.57 -13.00
N LYS A 94 25.19 0.33 -12.30
CA LYS A 94 24.90 0.72 -10.92
C LYS A 94 23.78 1.75 -10.80
N THR A 95 22.73 1.44 -10.01
CA THR A 95 21.96 2.43 -9.24
C THR A 95 21.47 1.83 -7.92
N ILE A 96 21.46 2.63 -6.86
CA ILE A 96 21.43 2.22 -5.44
C ILE A 96 20.14 1.52 -4.98
N ASN A 97 19.05 1.53 -5.75
CA ASN A 97 17.73 1.03 -5.28
C ASN A 97 16.97 0.10 -6.24
N LYS A 98 17.52 -0.23 -7.41
CA LYS A 98 16.86 -1.07 -8.43
C LYS A 98 17.85 -2.08 -8.98
N MET A 99 17.51 -3.36 -8.89
CA MET A 99 18.28 -4.42 -9.54
C MET A 99 17.75 -4.57 -10.96
N PHE A 100 18.29 -3.77 -11.88
CA PHE A 100 17.94 -3.78 -13.29
C PHE A 100 18.63 -4.92 -14.03
N THR A 101 17.85 -5.68 -14.80
CA THR A 101 18.27 -6.05 -16.15
C THR A 101 17.27 -5.40 -17.11
N GLY A 102 17.66 -4.95 -18.30
CA GLY A 102 16.78 -4.15 -19.17
C GLY A 102 15.38 -4.76 -19.48
N LYS A 103 15.17 -6.05 -19.19
CA LYS A 103 13.89 -6.77 -19.32
C LYS A 103 13.23 -7.15 -17.99
N MET A 104 13.95 -7.15 -16.87
CA MET A 104 13.44 -7.54 -15.55
C MET A 104 13.80 -6.53 -14.47
N ASN A 105 12.79 -6.07 -13.72
CA ASN A 105 12.98 -5.15 -12.60
C ASN A 105 12.54 -5.78 -11.29
N LEU A 106 13.44 -5.74 -10.32
CA LEU A 106 13.15 -6.01 -8.91
C LEU A 106 13.26 -4.71 -8.12
N THR A 107 12.15 -4.29 -7.52
CA THR A 107 12.10 -3.09 -6.68
C THR A 107 11.70 -3.45 -5.25
N VAL A 108 12.53 -3.08 -4.29
CA VAL A 108 12.22 -3.22 -2.86
C VAL A 108 11.30 -2.08 -2.44
N LEU A 109 10.01 -2.37 -2.26
CA LEU A 109 9.05 -1.38 -1.75
C LEU A 109 9.19 -1.28 -0.22
N GLU A 110 9.18 -2.43 0.45
CA GLU A 110 9.45 -2.54 1.89
C GLU A 110 10.46 -3.65 2.18
N PRO A 111 11.63 -3.35 2.79
CA PRO A 111 12.62 -4.36 3.13
C PRO A 111 12.03 -5.55 3.88
N LEU A 112 12.36 -6.76 3.43
CA LEU A 112 11.86 -8.04 3.94
C LEU A 112 10.33 -8.24 3.88
N ARG A 113 9.57 -7.26 3.35
CA ARG A 113 8.11 -7.25 3.43
C ARG A 113 7.43 -7.19 2.09
N LYS A 114 7.87 -6.32 1.19
CA LYS A 114 7.16 -6.05 -0.06
C LYS A 114 8.14 -5.80 -1.19
N TRP A 115 7.95 -6.53 -2.28
CA TRP A 115 8.75 -6.42 -3.48
C TRP A 115 7.84 -6.29 -4.70
N ARG A 116 8.24 -5.45 -5.65
CA ARG A 116 7.65 -5.43 -6.99
C ARG A 116 8.59 -6.17 -7.93
N ILE A 117 8.03 -7.08 -8.71
CA ILE A 117 8.71 -7.93 -9.68
C ILE A 117 8.03 -7.68 -11.02
N SER A 118 8.73 -7.04 -11.97
CA SER A 118 8.20 -6.83 -13.31
C SER A 118 9.12 -7.45 -14.35
N PHE A 119 8.55 -8.04 -15.41
CA PHE A 119 9.28 -8.60 -16.53
C PHE A 119 8.58 -8.29 -17.86
N GLN A 120 9.35 -7.87 -18.85
CA GLN A 120 8.89 -7.64 -20.22
C GLN A 120 9.88 -8.22 -21.21
N GLY A 121 9.50 -9.29 -21.88
CA GLY A 121 10.38 -9.93 -22.85
C GLY A 121 9.91 -11.27 -23.36
N PHE A 122 10.68 -11.83 -24.29
CA PHE A 122 10.40 -13.14 -24.86
C PHE A 122 10.91 -14.27 -23.96
N MET A 123 10.07 -15.28 -23.76
CA MET A 123 10.37 -16.53 -23.06
C MET A 123 10.34 -17.69 -24.05
N LYS A 124 11.23 -18.68 -23.88
CA LYS A 124 11.29 -19.87 -24.75
C LYS A 124 10.51 -21.03 -24.17
N SER A 125 9.66 -21.67 -24.97
CA SER A 125 9.03 -22.94 -24.62
C SER A 125 10.08 -24.04 -24.46
N VAL A 126 9.86 -24.96 -23.53
CA VAL A 126 10.73 -26.13 -23.33
C VAL A 126 10.02 -27.47 -23.45
N THR A 127 8.69 -27.47 -23.47
CA THR A 127 7.87 -28.69 -23.46
C THR A 127 7.23 -28.99 -24.81
N GLY A 128 7.53 -28.22 -25.88
CA GLY A 128 6.98 -28.38 -27.24
C GLY A 128 7.93 -27.91 -28.36
N ASP A 129 7.39 -27.54 -29.53
CA ASP A 129 8.12 -26.86 -30.62
C ASP A 129 8.87 -25.63 -30.07
N GLU A 130 10.03 -25.26 -30.67
CA GLU A 130 10.82 -24.06 -30.31
C GLU A 130 10.06 -22.74 -30.57
N LYS A 131 8.97 -22.52 -29.85
CA LYS A 131 8.14 -21.33 -29.88
C LYS A 131 8.59 -20.41 -28.75
N SER A 132 8.81 -19.15 -29.09
CA SER A 132 8.95 -18.07 -28.11
C SER A 132 7.60 -17.41 -27.89
N ILE A 133 7.30 -17.03 -26.65
CA ILE A 133 6.16 -16.18 -26.33
C ILE A 133 6.62 -14.84 -25.78
N TYR A 134 5.94 -13.75 -26.09
CA TYR A 134 6.16 -12.48 -25.39
C TYR A 134 5.36 -12.46 -24.09
N ALA A 135 6.02 -12.13 -22.98
CA ALA A 135 5.40 -12.03 -21.67
C ALA A 135 5.56 -10.62 -21.09
N ASN A 136 4.46 -10.07 -20.56
CA ASN A 136 4.44 -8.88 -19.73
C ASN A 136 3.89 -9.27 -18.35
N ILE A 137 4.73 -9.15 -17.33
CA ILE A 137 4.50 -9.68 -15.99
C ILE A 137 4.70 -8.54 -15.00
N SER A 138 3.72 -8.31 -14.13
CA SER A 138 3.84 -7.36 -13.02
C SER A 138 3.25 -7.98 -11.76
N LEU A 139 4.12 -8.29 -10.79
CA LEU A 139 3.76 -8.99 -9.56
C LEU A 139 4.23 -8.24 -8.32
N LEU A 140 3.40 -8.25 -7.30
CA LEU A 140 3.72 -7.81 -5.94
C LEU A 140 3.91 -9.03 -5.06
N TRP A 141 5.11 -9.20 -4.52
CA TRP A 141 5.36 -10.15 -3.43
C TRP A 141 5.15 -9.47 -2.09
N GLN A 142 4.35 -10.09 -1.23
CA GLN A 142 4.09 -9.61 0.14
C GLN A 142 4.40 -10.71 1.16
N CYS A 143 5.14 -10.38 2.21
CA CYS A 143 5.51 -11.34 3.24
C CYS A 143 4.32 -11.70 4.14
N SER A 144 4.28 -12.96 4.52
CA SER A 144 3.49 -13.55 5.59
C SER A 144 4.37 -14.36 6.53
N SER A 145 5.66 -14.06 6.73
CA SER A 145 6.41 -14.63 7.85
C SER A 145 7.66 -13.81 8.18
N ASP A 146 8.13 -13.94 9.42
CA ASP A 146 9.49 -13.54 9.77
C ASP A 146 10.49 -14.42 8.97
N PRO A 147 11.73 -13.93 8.71
CA PRO A 147 12.79 -14.76 8.16
C PRO A 147 13.18 -15.89 9.13
N PHE A 148 13.46 -17.08 8.62
CA PHE A 148 13.91 -18.21 9.43
C PHE A 148 14.92 -19.11 8.69
N GLU A 149 15.80 -19.76 9.46
CA GLU A 149 16.83 -20.69 8.97
C GLU A 149 16.31 -22.13 8.92
N CYS A 150 16.75 -22.91 7.93
CA CYS A 150 16.44 -24.33 7.86
C CYS A 150 17.22 -25.20 8.87
N LEU A 151 18.37 -24.72 9.36
CA LEU A 151 19.31 -25.48 10.18
C LEU A 151 19.55 -24.84 11.54
N LEU A 152 18.60 -24.95 12.49
CA LEU A 152 18.80 -24.60 13.93
C LEU A 152 18.50 -23.13 14.28
N ASN A 153 17.24 -22.91 14.62
CA ASN A 153 16.64 -21.61 14.92
C ASN A 153 17.13 -20.96 16.24
N SER A 154 18.30 -20.30 16.23
CA SER A 154 18.67 -19.36 17.30
C SER A 154 19.59 -18.19 16.90
N SER A 155 20.37 -18.29 15.82
CA SER A 155 21.32 -17.25 15.40
C SER A 155 20.68 -16.17 14.51
N LEU A 156 19.71 -16.56 13.67
CA LEU A 156 19.14 -15.71 12.62
C LEU A 156 18.08 -14.72 13.10
N TRP A 157 17.36 -15.00 14.20
CA TRP A 157 16.50 -13.98 14.84
C TRP A 157 17.34 -12.82 15.39
N SER A 158 18.54 -13.13 15.87
CA SER A 158 19.50 -12.09 16.27
C SER A 158 20.02 -11.38 15.04
N PHE A 159 20.41 -12.08 13.97
CA PHE A 159 20.88 -11.47 12.72
C PHE A 159 19.82 -10.58 12.05
N ALA A 160 18.61 -11.06 11.77
CA ALA A 160 17.54 -10.27 11.16
C ALA A 160 17.10 -9.07 12.05
N LYS A 161 17.06 -9.25 13.37
CA LYS A 161 16.81 -8.15 14.32
C LYS A 161 18.00 -7.20 14.45
N PHE A 162 19.23 -7.65 14.16
CA PHE A 162 20.46 -6.85 14.12
C PHE A 162 20.65 -6.11 12.80
N SER A 163 20.30 -6.72 11.66
CA SER A 163 20.33 -6.12 10.32
C SER A 163 19.23 -5.07 10.15
N ALA A 164 18.16 -5.18 10.93
CA ALA A 164 17.14 -4.14 11.10
C ALA A 164 17.53 -3.02 12.09
N ASP A 165 18.61 -3.19 12.87
CA ASP A 165 19.11 -2.17 13.82
C ASP A 165 20.25 -1.39 13.15
N ARG A 166 20.04 -0.09 12.92
CA ARG A 166 20.82 0.83 12.02
C ARG A 166 22.33 0.96 12.26
N ARG A 167 22.95 0.20 13.14
CA ARG A 167 24.35 0.39 13.55
C ARG A 167 25.11 -0.91 13.48
N MET A 168 25.53 -1.32 12.28
CA MET A 168 26.52 -2.39 12.16
C MET A 168 27.82 -1.88 11.55
N ALA A 169 28.91 -2.09 12.28
CA ALA A 169 30.25 -1.95 11.74
C ALA A 169 30.58 -3.17 10.86
N TYR A 170 30.98 -2.92 9.62
CA TYR A 170 31.46 -3.86 8.58
C TYR A 170 32.22 -5.10 9.13
N ASN A 171 33.09 -4.90 10.12
CA ASN A 171 33.91 -5.95 10.72
C ASN A 171 33.14 -7.05 11.48
N LYS A 172 31.89 -6.80 11.91
CA LYS A 172 31.02 -7.81 12.55
C LYS A 172 30.28 -8.67 11.53
N LEU A 173 29.86 -8.10 10.39
CA LEU A 173 29.24 -8.84 9.29
C LEU A 173 30.23 -9.84 8.70
N LYS A 174 31.47 -9.35 8.46
CA LYS A 174 32.57 -10.15 7.92
C LYS A 174 32.83 -11.39 8.78
N LYS A 175 32.88 -11.27 10.12
CA LYS A 175 33.08 -12.42 11.02
C LYS A 175 31.96 -13.47 10.99
N LEU A 176 30.71 -13.06 10.74
CA LEU A 176 29.58 -13.99 10.58
C LEU A 176 29.67 -14.73 9.24
N ILE A 177 29.95 -14.02 8.15
CA ILE A 177 29.97 -14.55 6.77
C ILE A 177 31.23 -15.39 6.49
N THR A 178 32.38 -15.08 7.10
CA THR A 178 33.67 -15.72 6.74
C THR A 178 33.77 -17.22 7.06
N GLY A 179 32.83 -17.80 7.82
CA GLY A 179 32.91 -19.19 8.30
C GLY A 179 31.93 -20.21 7.70
N GLN A 180 30.73 -19.83 7.26
CA GLN A 180 29.65 -20.78 6.91
C GLN A 180 28.72 -20.21 5.81
N SER A 181 28.09 -21.06 5.00
CA SER A 181 27.00 -20.66 4.10
C SER A 181 25.72 -20.44 4.92
N PHE A 182 24.95 -19.38 4.63
CA PHE A 182 23.70 -19.05 5.34
C PHE A 182 22.53 -18.94 4.37
N ARG A 183 21.36 -19.43 4.79
CA ARG A 183 20.11 -19.34 4.04
C ARG A 183 18.96 -18.94 4.96
N PHE A 184 18.05 -18.12 4.45
CA PHE A 184 16.75 -17.94 5.10
C PHE A 184 15.62 -17.94 4.09
N ASP A 185 14.44 -18.31 4.58
CA ASP A 185 13.21 -18.32 3.80
C ASP A 185 12.14 -17.47 4.48
N GLN A 186 11.21 -16.96 3.66
CA GLN A 186 10.02 -16.22 4.08
C GLN A 186 8.81 -16.69 3.29
N TRP A 187 7.68 -16.79 3.96
CA TRP A 187 6.41 -17.08 3.33
C TRP A 187 5.75 -15.77 2.90
N GLY A 188 4.85 -15.86 1.94
CA GLY A 188 4.15 -14.71 1.40
C GLY A 188 3.09 -15.07 0.37
N GLY A 189 2.66 -14.06 -0.37
CA GLY A 189 1.84 -14.21 -1.55
C GLY A 189 2.41 -13.38 -2.69
N LEU A 190 2.22 -13.86 -3.93
CA LEU A 190 2.42 -13.07 -5.14
C LEU A 190 1.06 -12.73 -5.72
N CYS A 191 0.81 -11.46 -6.02
CA CYS A 191 -0.40 -11.06 -6.74
C CYS A 191 -0.07 -10.07 -7.85
N GLY A 192 -0.79 -10.14 -8.97
CA GLY A 192 -0.59 -9.21 -10.08
C GLY A 192 -1.02 -9.78 -11.42
N THR A 193 -0.60 -9.14 -12.50
CA THR A 193 -1.02 -9.45 -13.87
C THR A 193 0.06 -10.23 -14.62
N LEU A 194 -0.38 -11.22 -15.40
CA LEU A 194 0.44 -11.93 -16.38
C LEU A 194 -0.29 -11.83 -17.75
N ASP A 195 0.38 -11.24 -18.74
CA ASP A 195 -0.08 -11.19 -20.13
C ASP A 195 0.89 -11.95 -21.03
N PHE A 196 0.35 -12.91 -21.79
CA PHE A 196 1.09 -13.73 -22.75
C PHE A 196 0.39 -13.66 -24.12
N ASP A 197 1.13 -13.23 -25.16
CA ASP A 197 0.75 -13.21 -26.59
C ASP A 197 -0.77 -13.09 -26.89
N GLN A 198 -1.37 -11.93 -26.56
CA GLN A 198 -2.75 -11.54 -26.93
C GLN A 198 -3.89 -12.36 -26.30
N SER A 199 -3.61 -13.24 -25.32
CA SER A 199 -4.64 -14.00 -24.61
C SER A 199 -5.44 -13.18 -23.58
N GLY A 200 -5.08 -11.91 -23.39
CA GLY A 200 -5.69 -10.99 -22.43
C GLY A 200 -4.95 -11.00 -21.09
N GLU A 201 -5.02 -9.87 -20.38
CA GLU A 201 -4.43 -9.75 -19.05
C GLU A 201 -5.16 -10.66 -18.06
N ASN A 202 -4.44 -11.62 -17.49
CA ASN A 202 -4.97 -12.50 -16.45
C ASN A 202 -4.39 -12.08 -15.09
N PHE A 203 -5.27 -11.82 -14.13
CA PHE A 203 -4.87 -11.51 -12.76
C PHE A 203 -4.69 -12.80 -11.95
N PHE A 204 -3.51 -12.97 -11.35
CA PHE A 204 -3.17 -14.15 -10.57
C PHE A 204 -2.90 -13.80 -9.11
N ARG A 205 -3.23 -14.74 -8.21
CA ARG A 205 -2.84 -14.73 -6.81
C ARG A 205 -2.24 -16.08 -6.44
N PHE A 206 -0.93 -16.09 -6.21
CA PHE A 206 -0.18 -17.28 -5.83
C PHE A 206 0.14 -17.28 -4.33
N THR A 207 0.04 -18.46 -3.72
CA THR A 207 0.79 -18.71 -2.48
C THR A 207 2.28 -18.71 -2.82
N SER A 208 3.10 -18.00 -2.04
CA SER A 208 4.48 -17.76 -2.41
C SER A 208 5.49 -17.96 -1.29
N THR A 209 6.71 -18.32 -1.66
CA THR A 209 7.89 -18.28 -0.79
C THR A 209 8.98 -17.43 -1.41
N ARG A 210 9.77 -16.78 -0.56
CA ARG A 210 11.01 -16.09 -0.93
C ARG A 210 12.17 -16.77 -0.21
N SER A 211 13.24 -17.04 -0.94
CA SER A 211 14.50 -17.59 -0.42
C SER A 211 15.64 -16.59 -0.64
N ARG A 212 16.57 -16.48 0.31
CA ARG A 212 17.85 -15.79 0.11
C ARG A 212 19.01 -16.64 0.62
N LEU A 213 20.09 -16.69 -0.16
CA LEU A 213 21.26 -17.54 0.04
C LEU A 213 22.54 -16.69 0.01
N PHE A 214 23.39 -16.84 1.02
CA PHE A 214 24.76 -16.32 1.04
C PHE A 214 25.75 -17.48 1.17
N SER A 215 26.69 -17.63 0.24
CA SER A 215 27.63 -18.77 0.23
C SER A 215 28.98 -18.39 -0.40
N LYS A 216 30.02 -19.20 -0.18
CA LYS A 216 31.26 -19.14 -0.97
C LYS A 216 31.07 -19.85 -2.30
N ILE A 217 31.75 -19.37 -3.34
CA ILE A 217 31.74 -19.99 -4.68
C ILE A 217 32.21 -21.46 -4.61
N SER A 218 33.15 -21.79 -3.73
CA SER A 218 33.64 -23.16 -3.52
C SER A 218 32.60 -24.15 -3.00
N ASP A 219 31.51 -23.66 -2.40
CA ASP A 219 30.47 -24.51 -1.80
C ASP A 219 29.35 -24.85 -2.81
N ILE A 220 29.41 -24.29 -4.02
CA ILE A 220 28.39 -24.40 -5.08
C ILE A 220 28.28 -25.83 -5.63
N ASP A 221 29.40 -26.57 -5.74
CA ASP A 221 29.44 -27.92 -6.32
C ASP A 221 28.60 -28.98 -5.56
N ARG A 222 27.95 -28.60 -4.44
CA ARG A 222 27.38 -29.56 -3.46
C ARG A 222 25.94 -29.29 -3.04
N LYS A 223 25.17 -28.40 -3.67
CA LYS A 223 23.80 -28.08 -3.20
C LYS A 223 22.76 -28.22 -4.31
N THR A 224 21.87 -29.19 -4.15
CA THR A 224 20.64 -29.31 -4.97
C THR A 224 19.47 -28.92 -4.09
N GLN A 225 18.78 -27.84 -4.44
CA GLN A 225 17.61 -27.40 -3.68
C GLN A 225 16.35 -28.10 -4.17
N THR A 226 15.37 -28.30 -3.30
CA THR A 226 14.08 -28.86 -3.73
C THR A 226 12.91 -28.28 -2.92
N ILE A 227 12.29 -27.24 -3.44
CA ILE A 227 11.16 -26.62 -2.74
C ILE A 227 9.88 -27.35 -3.10
N HIS A 228 9.40 -28.25 -2.23
CA HIS A 228 8.05 -28.79 -2.36
C HIS A 228 7.05 -27.85 -1.67
N TYR A 229 5.91 -27.65 -2.31
CA TYR A 229 4.70 -27.20 -1.64
C TYR A 229 3.80 -28.43 -1.56
N ILE A 230 3.09 -28.66 -0.44
CA ILE A 230 2.24 -29.85 -0.27
C ILE A 230 0.97 -29.44 0.45
N LYS A 231 -0.12 -29.30 -0.32
CA LYS A 231 -1.46 -29.05 0.23
C LYS A 231 -2.22 -30.37 0.37
N MET A 232 -2.65 -30.72 1.58
CA MET A 232 -3.58 -31.84 1.83
C MET A 232 -5.02 -31.32 1.90
N LYS A 233 -6.02 -32.16 1.57
CA LYS A 233 -7.45 -31.76 1.46
C LYS A 233 -7.98 -30.95 2.65
N ASP A 234 -7.55 -31.29 3.87
CA ASP A 234 -8.04 -30.67 5.12
C ASP A 234 -6.98 -29.86 5.89
N ARG A 235 -5.73 -29.80 5.40
CA ARG A 235 -4.61 -29.14 6.08
C ARG A 235 -3.63 -28.53 5.06
N CYS A 236 -3.40 -27.22 5.17
CA CYS A 236 -2.37 -26.54 4.41
C CYS A 236 -1.04 -26.58 5.17
N TRP A 237 -0.04 -27.23 4.58
CA TRP A 237 1.34 -27.23 5.05
C TRP A 237 2.23 -26.80 3.88
N THR A 238 3.40 -26.22 4.16
CA THR A 238 4.46 -26.15 3.15
C THR A 238 5.60 -26.99 3.66
N LEU A 239 6.06 -27.91 2.81
CA LEU A 239 7.14 -28.82 3.09
C LEU A 239 8.35 -28.44 2.25
N MET A 240 9.28 -27.67 2.80
CA MET A 240 10.51 -27.40 2.06
C MET A 240 11.55 -28.49 2.33
N LEU A 241 12.10 -29.13 1.29
CA LEU A 241 13.15 -30.16 1.40
C LEU A 241 14.46 -29.63 0.81
N ILE A 242 15.50 -29.52 1.63
CA ILE A 242 16.83 -29.15 1.15
C ILE A 242 17.70 -30.40 1.20
N LYS A 243 18.30 -30.72 0.05
CA LYS A 243 19.32 -31.77 -0.05
C LYS A 243 20.69 -31.12 -0.03
N ASP A 244 21.45 -31.38 1.03
CA ASP A 244 22.80 -30.85 1.19
C ASP A 244 23.82 -31.97 0.99
N TYR A 245 24.85 -31.74 0.16
CA TYR A 245 25.98 -32.67 -0.03
C TYR A 245 27.23 -32.23 0.75
N LEU A 246 27.09 -31.39 1.77
CA LEU A 246 28.21 -30.83 2.52
C LEU A 246 29.16 -31.86 3.16
N TYR A 247 28.72 -33.10 3.39
CA TYR A 247 29.50 -34.22 3.92
C TYR A 247 29.07 -35.50 3.18
N ASP A 248 29.90 -36.55 3.09
CA ASP A 248 29.57 -37.84 2.41
C ASP A 248 28.28 -38.55 2.90
N PHE A 249 27.53 -37.93 3.82
CA PHE A 249 26.21 -38.31 4.27
C PHE A 249 25.12 -37.52 3.54
N LYS A 250 24.22 -38.24 2.84
CA LYS A 250 23.01 -37.68 2.21
C LYS A 250 22.00 -37.26 3.28
N THR A 251 22.12 -36.06 3.82
CA THR A 251 21.12 -35.53 4.75
C THR A 251 20.06 -34.74 3.99
N LEU A 252 18.81 -35.22 4.05
CA LEU A 252 17.64 -34.39 3.74
C LEU A 252 17.36 -33.56 5.00
N SER A 253 17.02 -32.28 4.84
CA SER A 253 16.58 -31.42 5.93
C SER A 253 15.38 -30.60 5.48
N GLY A 254 14.50 -30.20 6.38
CA GLY A 254 13.27 -29.51 6.00
C GLY A 254 12.44 -29.06 7.17
N TYR A 255 11.31 -28.42 6.89
CA TYR A 255 10.34 -28.01 7.90
C TYR A 255 8.92 -28.05 7.36
N ILE A 256 7.97 -28.15 8.29
CA ILE A 256 6.56 -27.86 8.08
C ILE A 256 6.29 -26.51 8.72
N ALA A 257 5.64 -25.58 8.03
CA ALA A 257 4.96 -24.50 8.74
C ALA A 257 3.44 -24.57 8.66
N TYR A 258 2.85 -24.07 9.73
CA TYR A 258 1.41 -24.08 9.96
C TYR A 258 0.82 -22.70 9.61
N PRO A 259 -0.48 -22.62 9.28
CA PRO A 259 -1.16 -21.36 8.99
C PRO A 259 -1.07 -20.31 10.11
N ASN A 260 -0.70 -20.74 11.31
CA ASN A 260 -0.57 -19.95 12.52
C ASN A 260 0.83 -19.32 12.71
N GLY A 261 1.78 -19.64 11.83
CA GLY A 261 3.16 -19.18 11.85
C GLY A 261 4.15 -20.06 12.62
N GLU A 262 3.71 -21.18 13.21
CA GLU A 262 4.63 -22.15 13.82
C GLU A 262 5.39 -22.94 12.75
N ILE A 263 6.70 -23.08 12.95
CA ILE A 263 7.61 -23.82 12.07
C ILE A 263 8.17 -25.01 12.85
N TRP A 264 8.07 -26.20 12.27
CA TRP A 264 8.49 -27.45 12.87
C TRP A 264 9.56 -28.09 12.00
N PRO A 265 10.80 -28.29 12.50
CA PRO A 265 11.84 -28.94 11.74
C PRO A 265 11.48 -30.41 11.52
N LEU A 266 11.86 -30.94 10.37
CA LEU A 266 11.76 -32.35 10.04
C LEU A 266 13.12 -33.01 10.27
N SER A 267 13.15 -34.01 11.15
CA SER A 267 14.29 -34.90 11.30
C SER A 267 14.10 -36.12 10.41
N PHE A 268 15.03 -36.34 9.49
CA PHE A 268 15.04 -37.53 8.65
C PHE A 268 15.84 -38.60 9.39
N LYS A 269 15.16 -39.66 9.85
CA LYS A 269 15.84 -40.89 10.29
C LYS A 269 16.08 -41.74 9.06
N ASP A 270 17.33 -42.16 8.84
CA ASP A 270 17.78 -42.90 7.67
C ASP A 270 16.82 -44.03 7.27
N GLY A 271 16.03 -43.80 6.21
CA GLY A 271 15.37 -44.85 5.45
C GLY A 271 16.43 -45.55 4.61
N GLY A 272 16.50 -46.89 4.73
CA GLY A 272 17.57 -47.73 4.21
C GLY A 272 18.00 -47.43 2.77
N SER A 273 19.31 -47.55 2.56
CA SER A 273 20.02 -47.37 1.30
C SER A 273 19.44 -48.21 0.16
N ASN A 274 18.82 -47.55 -0.82
CA ASN A 274 18.92 -47.89 -2.25
C ASN A 274 18.34 -46.78 -3.13
N THR A 275 19.01 -45.63 -3.17
CA THR A 275 18.80 -44.62 -4.21
C THR A 275 19.92 -44.73 -5.24
N ASN A 276 19.66 -45.45 -6.34
CA ASN A 276 20.53 -45.46 -7.52
C ASN A 276 20.62 -44.03 -8.09
N VAL A 277 21.85 -43.61 -8.37
CA VAL A 277 22.29 -42.22 -8.58
C VAL A 277 21.75 -41.54 -9.84
N HIS A 278 20.97 -42.24 -10.68
CA HIS A 278 20.44 -41.70 -11.94
C HIS A 278 18.93 -41.41 -11.94
N ASN A 279 18.23 -41.58 -10.82
CA ASN A 279 16.77 -41.35 -10.77
C ASN A 279 16.37 -40.65 -9.46
N PRO A 280 15.92 -39.39 -9.46
CA PRO A 280 15.65 -38.59 -8.25
C PRO A 280 14.32 -38.98 -7.57
N VAL A 281 13.88 -40.23 -7.71
CA VAL A 281 12.60 -40.69 -7.14
C VAL A 281 12.75 -40.84 -5.64
N LEU A 282 12.05 -40.00 -4.87
CA LEU A 282 11.73 -40.28 -3.47
C LEU A 282 10.84 -41.55 -3.47
N LYS A 283 11.47 -42.72 -3.34
CA LYS A 283 10.75 -43.95 -2.97
C LYS A 283 10.45 -43.85 -1.48
N GLU A 284 9.17 -43.79 -1.15
CA GLU A 284 8.57 -43.88 0.20
C GLU A 284 9.45 -43.34 1.32
N THR A 285 9.36 -42.04 1.57
CA THR A 285 10.02 -41.46 2.75
C THR A 285 8.99 -41.27 3.84
N ALA A 286 9.12 -42.03 4.92
CA ALA A 286 8.31 -41.92 6.13
C ALA A 286 9.03 -41.02 7.14
N PHE A 287 8.34 -40.05 7.73
CA PHE A 287 8.88 -39.24 8.82
C PHE A 287 7.97 -39.24 10.04
N THR A 288 8.58 -39.11 11.21
CA THR A 288 7.90 -39.17 12.51
C THR A 288 7.94 -37.81 13.19
N GLN A 289 6.77 -37.34 13.65
CA GLN A 289 6.63 -36.16 14.50
C GLN A 289 6.72 -36.59 15.98
N ASP A 290 7.54 -35.92 16.79
CA ASP A 290 7.62 -36.18 18.24
C ASP A 290 6.41 -35.56 18.97
N GLY A 291 5.67 -36.41 19.69
CA GLY A 291 4.55 -36.05 20.57
C GLY A 291 3.17 -36.18 19.89
N ASP A 292 2.51 -37.32 20.14
CA ASP A 292 1.21 -37.77 19.59
C ASP A 292 1.19 -38.08 18.07
N CYS A 293 1.91 -39.16 17.73
CA CYS A 293 1.96 -39.92 16.47
C CYS A 293 0.97 -39.54 15.34
N LYS A 294 1.50 -38.90 14.29
CA LYS A 294 1.17 -39.22 12.89
C LYS A 294 2.46 -39.31 12.10
N ALA A 295 2.84 -40.52 11.66
CA ALA A 295 3.82 -40.66 10.60
C ALA A 295 3.22 -40.10 9.31
N LEU A 296 4.00 -39.33 8.56
CA LEU A 296 3.62 -38.84 7.24
C LEU A 296 4.44 -39.61 6.22
N ASN A 297 3.76 -40.35 5.36
CA ASN A 297 4.35 -41.10 4.26
C ASN A 297 4.20 -40.28 2.99
N ILE A 298 5.32 -39.90 2.38
CA ILE A 298 5.33 -39.22 1.09
C ILE A 298 5.84 -40.20 0.03
N SER A 299 5.04 -40.42 -1.00
CA SER A 299 5.40 -41.18 -2.20
C SER A 299 5.25 -40.30 -3.44
N SER A 300 5.96 -40.65 -4.52
CA SER A 300 5.86 -39.97 -5.82
C SER A 300 5.51 -40.99 -6.90
N GLN A 301 4.60 -40.64 -7.82
CA GLN A 301 4.41 -41.40 -9.06
C GLN A 301 5.03 -40.65 -10.22
N LEU A 302 5.86 -41.33 -10.99
CA LEU A 302 6.39 -40.87 -12.27
C LEU A 302 5.67 -41.61 -13.40
N ASP A 303 5.16 -40.87 -14.38
CA ASP A 303 4.73 -41.44 -15.65
C ASP A 303 5.97 -41.87 -16.45
N SER A 304 6.05 -43.17 -16.77
CA SER A 304 7.24 -43.81 -17.33
C SER A 304 7.61 -43.29 -18.72
N LYS A 305 6.69 -42.64 -19.44
CA LYS A 305 6.95 -42.05 -20.77
C LYS A 305 7.81 -40.77 -20.74
N ASN A 306 8.07 -40.20 -19.57
CA ASN A 306 8.72 -38.89 -19.42
C ASN A 306 10.15 -38.93 -18.84
N VAL A 307 10.66 -40.11 -18.47
CA VAL A 307 11.92 -40.29 -17.73
C VAL A 307 13.17 -39.87 -18.53
N GLU A 308 13.20 -40.06 -19.84
CA GLU A 308 14.36 -39.65 -20.67
C GLU A 308 14.40 -38.14 -20.94
N LYS A 309 13.25 -37.44 -20.92
CA LYS A 309 13.19 -35.97 -20.98
C LYS A 309 13.49 -35.30 -19.62
N ALA A 310 13.36 -36.03 -18.51
CA ALA A 310 13.49 -35.53 -17.14
C ALA A 310 14.94 -35.14 -16.74
N LEU A 311 15.96 -35.70 -17.40
CA LEU A 311 17.38 -35.53 -17.04
C LEU A 311 18.02 -34.24 -17.58
N ALA A 312 17.27 -33.40 -18.30
CA ALA A 312 17.72 -32.10 -18.80
C ALA A 312 17.27 -30.90 -17.93
N GLY A 313 17.13 -31.11 -16.62
CA GLY A 313 16.91 -30.04 -15.63
C GLY A 313 15.47 -29.52 -15.53
N LYS A 314 14.47 -30.29 -15.98
CA LYS A 314 13.07 -29.85 -16.10
C LYS A 314 12.11 -31.04 -15.94
N GLN A 315 11.53 -31.26 -14.75
CA GLN A 315 10.19 -31.86 -14.61
C GLN A 315 9.58 -31.78 -13.20
N PHE A 316 8.25 -31.62 -13.18
CA PHE A 316 7.36 -31.53 -12.01
C PHE A 316 6.82 -32.93 -11.66
N GLN A 317 6.66 -33.23 -10.36
CA GLN A 317 6.17 -34.54 -9.89
C GLN A 317 4.87 -34.37 -9.10
N THR A 318 3.93 -35.30 -9.30
CA THR A 318 2.76 -35.45 -8.43
C THR A 318 3.17 -36.29 -7.23
N TYR A 319 2.99 -35.74 -6.02
CA TYR A 319 3.28 -36.41 -4.78
C TYR A 319 1.99 -36.96 -4.18
N TYR A 320 2.10 -38.01 -3.38
CA TYR A 320 1.03 -38.50 -2.54
C TYR A 320 1.50 -38.46 -1.10
N VAL A 321 0.68 -37.88 -0.22
CA VAL A 321 0.92 -37.86 1.22
C VAL A 321 -0.15 -38.69 1.90
N ASN A 322 0.24 -39.84 2.48
CA ASN A 322 -0.69 -40.83 3.03
C ASN A 322 -1.82 -41.19 2.04
N ASP A 323 -1.46 -41.50 0.78
CA ASP A 323 -2.38 -41.84 -0.32
C ASP A 323 -3.30 -40.70 -0.81
N GLU A 324 -3.11 -39.47 -0.34
CA GLU A 324 -3.80 -38.27 -0.87
C GLU A 324 -2.91 -37.51 -1.86
N ALA A 325 -3.44 -37.15 -3.03
CA ALA A 325 -2.72 -36.37 -4.03
C ALA A 325 -2.33 -34.98 -3.50
N ALA A 326 -1.05 -34.65 -3.67
CA ALA A 326 -0.44 -33.38 -3.34
C ALA A 326 0.39 -32.86 -4.53
N PHE A 327 0.30 -31.55 -4.76
CA PHE A 327 0.97 -30.89 -5.88
C PHE A 327 2.24 -30.20 -5.39
N GLY A 328 3.41 -30.62 -5.87
CA GLY A 328 4.70 -30.05 -5.49
C GLY A 328 5.58 -29.75 -6.71
N CYS A 329 6.49 -28.78 -6.55
CA CYS A 329 7.51 -28.47 -7.55
C CYS A 329 8.87 -29.03 -7.12
N TYR A 330 9.72 -29.32 -8.10
CA TYR A 330 11.09 -29.74 -7.92
C TYR A 330 11.95 -28.79 -8.77
N VAL A 331 12.85 -28.02 -8.14
CA VAL A 331 13.73 -27.06 -8.83
C VAL A 331 15.18 -27.51 -8.67
N ILE A 332 15.76 -28.18 -9.67
CA ILE A 332 17.19 -28.49 -9.67
C ILE A 332 17.97 -27.21 -9.94
N GLU A 333 18.75 -26.75 -8.98
CA GLU A 333 19.87 -25.84 -9.23
C GLU A 333 21.04 -26.67 -9.79
N GLU A 334 21.10 -26.84 -11.11
CA GLU A 334 22.28 -27.40 -11.78
C GLU A 334 23.21 -26.24 -12.17
N THR A 335 24.15 -25.91 -11.29
CA THR A 335 25.28 -25.06 -11.69
C THR A 335 26.23 -25.90 -12.54
N LYS A 336 26.01 -25.94 -13.86
CA LYS A 336 27.03 -26.44 -14.79
C LYS A 336 28.33 -25.68 -14.52
N ARG A 337 29.47 -26.40 -14.54
CA ARG A 337 30.85 -25.84 -14.48
C ARG A 337 30.88 -24.49 -15.22
N ILE A 338 30.89 -23.39 -14.47
CA ILE A 338 31.05 -22.06 -15.05
C ILE A 338 32.52 -21.95 -15.40
N VAL A 339 32.87 -22.28 -16.65
CA VAL A 339 34.20 -21.97 -17.19
C VAL A 339 34.19 -20.48 -17.50
N PHE A 340 34.77 -19.69 -16.61
CA PHE A 340 34.99 -18.26 -16.83
C PHE A 340 35.92 -18.06 -18.03
N LYS A 341 35.40 -17.60 -19.17
CA LYS A 341 36.21 -16.90 -20.17
C LYS A 341 36.18 -15.42 -19.81
N MET A 342 37.20 -14.98 -19.08
CA MET A 342 37.44 -13.55 -18.86
C MET A 342 37.95 -12.94 -20.16
N ASN A 343 37.10 -12.14 -20.82
CA ASN A 343 37.58 -11.00 -21.60
C ASN A 343 37.19 -9.77 -20.80
N ILE A 344 38.12 -9.31 -19.96
CA ILE A 344 37.96 -8.08 -19.20
C ILE A 344 38.51 -6.96 -20.08
N GLU A 345 37.62 -6.17 -20.67
CA GLU A 345 37.92 -4.76 -20.94
C GLU A 345 37.38 -3.97 -19.76
N THR A 346 38.28 -3.49 -18.93
CA THR A 346 37.97 -2.61 -17.81
C THR A 346 37.57 -1.23 -18.35
N SER A 347 36.29 -1.01 -18.59
CA SER A 347 35.75 0.36 -18.64
C SER A 347 35.54 0.84 -17.20
N GLY A 348 36.32 1.86 -16.81
CA GLY A 348 36.42 2.36 -15.45
C GLY A 348 35.08 2.87 -14.92
N VAL A 349 34.56 2.21 -13.88
CA VAL A 349 33.43 2.71 -13.09
C VAL A 349 33.97 3.78 -12.14
N HIS A 350 33.79 5.04 -12.49
CA HIS A 350 34.05 6.16 -11.60
C HIS A 350 32.98 6.25 -10.51
N THR A 351 33.32 5.80 -9.30
CA THR A 351 32.63 6.19 -8.06
C THR A 351 32.95 7.65 -7.77
N TYR A 352 32.01 8.56 -8.04
CA TYR A 352 32.15 9.96 -7.65
C TYR A 352 31.70 10.15 -6.20
N ILE A 353 32.69 10.41 -5.35
CA ILE A 353 32.51 10.94 -3.99
C ILE A 353 32.14 12.42 -4.13
N TYR A 354 30.97 12.77 -3.61
CA TYR A 354 30.42 14.13 -3.59
C TYR A 354 31.00 14.89 -2.38
N ASP A 355 31.57 16.08 -2.62
CA ASP A 355 31.25 17.32 -1.88
C ASP A 355 32.21 18.53 -2.13
N ASP A 356 33.33 18.40 -2.85
CA ASP A 356 34.34 19.50 -2.88
C ASP A 356 34.60 20.24 -4.21
N VAL A 357 33.80 20.07 -5.28
CA VAL A 357 34.11 20.71 -6.61
C VAL A 357 33.19 21.89 -6.99
N LEU A 358 32.49 22.51 -6.03
CA LEU A 358 31.55 23.61 -6.34
C LEU A 358 32.19 24.99 -6.60
N LEU A 359 33.52 25.13 -6.50
CA LEU A 359 34.17 26.44 -6.64
C LEU A 359 34.48 26.86 -8.09
N ASN A 360 34.54 25.93 -9.07
CA ASN A 360 34.96 26.24 -10.46
C ASN A 360 34.05 25.62 -11.55
N ILE A 361 32.73 25.77 -11.43
CA ILE A 361 31.80 25.38 -12.51
C ILE A 361 31.80 26.46 -13.61
N PRO A 362 31.98 26.12 -14.92
CA PRO A 362 31.96 27.09 -16.01
C PRO A 362 30.53 27.55 -16.36
N LEU A 363 30.40 28.75 -16.94
CA LEU A 363 29.10 29.30 -17.37
C LEU A 363 28.59 28.70 -18.69
N ALA A 364 29.49 28.15 -19.50
CA ALA A 364 29.17 27.36 -20.68
C ALA A 364 30.20 26.24 -20.85
N ILE A 365 29.78 25.10 -21.39
CA ILE A 365 30.60 23.89 -21.50
C ILE A 365 30.31 23.13 -22.79
N SER A 366 31.33 22.54 -23.40
CA SER A 366 31.16 21.68 -24.59
C SER A 366 30.34 20.43 -24.28
N LEU A 367 29.48 19.98 -25.20
CA LEU A 367 28.76 18.72 -25.04
C LEU A 367 29.70 17.49 -25.01
N LYS A 368 30.92 17.61 -25.58
CA LYS A 368 31.96 16.57 -25.54
C LYS A 368 32.76 16.54 -24.24
N ASP A 369 32.61 17.54 -23.37
CA ASP A 369 33.27 17.54 -22.08
C ASP A 369 32.73 16.42 -21.19
N SER A 370 33.60 15.76 -20.43
CA SER A 370 33.21 14.66 -19.54
C SER A 370 32.27 15.11 -18.42
N LEU A 371 32.30 16.39 -18.03
CA LEU A 371 31.38 16.96 -17.05
C LEU A 371 29.96 17.17 -17.62
N SER A 372 29.79 17.22 -18.95
CA SER A 372 28.49 17.42 -19.59
C SER A 372 27.56 16.20 -19.48
N ILE A 373 28.04 15.08 -18.95
CA ILE A 373 27.18 13.93 -18.58
C ILE A 373 26.32 14.26 -17.33
N ARG A 374 26.60 15.36 -16.62
CA ARG A 374 25.93 15.75 -15.38
C ARG A 374 24.61 16.51 -15.61
N PRO A 375 23.44 15.93 -15.30
CA PRO A 375 22.16 16.59 -15.52
C PRO A 375 21.91 17.80 -14.60
N ASP A 376 22.57 17.87 -13.44
CA ASP A 376 22.51 19.05 -12.55
C ASP A 376 23.22 20.28 -13.14
N LEU A 377 24.15 20.07 -14.06
CA LEU A 377 24.92 21.12 -14.72
C LEU A 377 24.33 21.56 -16.06
N VAL A 378 23.97 20.60 -16.91
CA VAL A 378 23.57 20.84 -18.31
C VAL A 378 22.12 20.45 -18.62
N GLY A 379 21.34 20.07 -17.61
CA GLY A 379 19.96 19.62 -17.78
C GLY A 379 19.83 18.20 -18.35
N GLY A 380 18.59 17.69 -18.42
CA GLY A 380 18.30 16.34 -18.90
C GLY A 380 18.73 16.10 -20.36
N LYS A 381 18.31 16.99 -21.28
CA LYS A 381 18.71 16.92 -22.71
C LYS A 381 20.21 17.03 -22.92
N GLY A 382 20.88 18.00 -22.28
CA GLY A 382 22.32 18.19 -22.41
C GLY A 382 23.10 16.95 -21.98
N ALA A 383 22.70 16.35 -20.85
CA ALA A 383 23.32 15.12 -20.34
C ALA A 383 23.08 13.91 -21.25
N SER A 384 21.86 13.77 -21.78
CA SER A 384 21.54 12.69 -22.73
C SER A 384 22.37 12.81 -24.03
N LEU A 385 22.46 14.02 -24.60
CA LEU A 385 23.26 14.30 -25.78
C LEU A 385 24.75 14.03 -25.56
N SER A 386 25.30 14.43 -24.42
CA SER A 386 26.70 14.15 -24.06
C SER A 386 26.95 12.65 -23.95
N LYS A 387 26.00 11.88 -23.38
CA LYS A 387 26.08 10.42 -23.33
C LYS A 387 26.04 9.78 -24.72
N LEU A 388 25.19 10.28 -25.63
CA LEU A 388 25.13 9.82 -27.03
C LEU A 388 26.42 10.12 -27.80
N LEU A 389 26.98 11.33 -27.64
CA LEU A 389 28.26 11.73 -28.26
C LEU A 389 29.42 10.82 -27.84
N ALA A 390 29.42 10.32 -26.60
CA ALA A 390 30.45 9.42 -26.10
C ALA A 390 30.42 8.02 -26.76
N MET A 391 29.33 7.67 -27.48
CA MET A 391 29.13 6.37 -28.14
C MET A 391 28.81 6.51 -29.64
N GLU A 392 29.06 7.69 -30.23
CA GLU A 392 28.70 8.02 -31.62
C GLU A 392 29.25 6.98 -32.62
N ASP A 393 30.51 6.59 -32.46
CA ASP A 393 31.20 5.64 -33.33
C ASP A 393 30.57 4.23 -33.33
N ASP A 394 30.02 3.79 -32.20
CA ASP A 394 29.42 2.46 -32.04
C ASP A 394 27.97 2.39 -32.56
N LEU A 395 27.29 3.53 -32.64
CA LEU A 395 25.87 3.60 -33.01
C LEU A 395 25.63 3.72 -34.53
N GLY A 396 26.64 4.15 -35.30
CA GLY A 396 26.48 4.41 -36.73
C GLY A 396 25.55 5.60 -37.04
N VAL A 397 25.44 6.55 -36.11
CA VAL A 397 24.63 7.78 -36.22
C VAL A 397 25.49 9.00 -35.93
N ILE A 398 25.01 10.19 -36.30
CA ILE A 398 25.71 11.46 -36.06
C ILE A 398 24.97 12.27 -35.00
N ILE A 399 25.70 12.81 -34.02
CA ILE A 399 25.13 13.73 -33.03
C ILE A 399 25.62 15.15 -33.33
N PRO A 400 24.72 16.13 -33.57
CA PRO A 400 25.15 17.49 -33.89
C PRO A 400 26.00 18.11 -32.79
N MET A 401 27.15 18.64 -33.20
CA MET A 401 28.08 19.35 -32.32
C MET A 401 27.45 20.61 -31.73
N GLY A 402 27.84 20.93 -30.49
CA GLY A 402 27.32 22.07 -29.76
C GLY A 402 27.91 22.20 -28.35
N PHE A 403 27.41 23.20 -27.63
CA PHE A 403 27.75 23.46 -26.24
C PHE A 403 26.49 23.73 -25.43
N CYS A 404 26.61 23.70 -24.10
CA CYS A 404 25.52 23.97 -23.17
C CYS A 404 25.84 25.18 -22.30
N VAL A 405 24.92 26.14 -22.23
CA VAL A 405 24.91 27.22 -21.25
C VAL A 405 24.44 26.63 -19.93
N THR A 406 25.28 26.66 -18.90
CA THR A 406 25.06 25.83 -17.69
C THR A 406 23.99 26.41 -16.78
N THR A 407 23.47 25.58 -15.87
CA THR A 407 22.55 26.01 -14.80
C THR A 407 23.13 27.12 -13.91
N LYS A 408 24.46 27.21 -13.80
CA LYS A 408 25.14 28.30 -13.08
C LYS A 408 24.89 29.65 -13.75
N ALA A 409 24.95 29.73 -15.08
CA ALA A 409 24.69 30.98 -15.81
C ALA A 409 23.27 31.49 -15.56
N TYR A 410 22.28 30.59 -15.52
CA TYR A 410 20.91 30.93 -15.16
C TYR A 410 20.79 31.48 -13.73
N ILE A 411 21.43 30.83 -12.76
CA ILE A 411 21.40 31.25 -11.35
C ILE A 411 22.09 32.60 -11.15
N GLU A 412 23.24 32.82 -11.78
CA GLU A 412 23.95 34.11 -11.72
C GLU A 412 23.13 35.22 -12.38
N HIS A 413 22.51 34.95 -13.53
CA HIS A 413 21.63 35.91 -14.21
C HIS A 413 20.44 36.34 -13.33
N ILE A 414 19.81 35.41 -12.60
CA ILE A 414 18.75 35.77 -11.64
C ILE A 414 19.31 36.62 -10.49
N ARG A 415 20.45 36.24 -9.91
CA ARG A 415 21.05 36.94 -8.76
C ARG A 415 21.48 38.37 -9.10
N GLU A 416 21.95 38.61 -10.32
CA GLU A 416 22.36 39.93 -10.79
C GLU A 416 21.15 40.87 -10.99
N ASN A 417 19.96 40.32 -11.22
CA ASN A 417 18.74 41.07 -11.53
C ASN A 417 17.75 41.08 -10.33
N LYS A 418 17.75 42.18 -9.55
CA LYS A 418 16.90 42.32 -8.36
C LYS A 418 15.40 42.27 -8.65
N GLU A 419 14.94 42.93 -9.71
CA GLU A 419 13.52 42.94 -10.09
C GLU A 419 13.02 41.54 -10.48
N LEU A 420 13.84 40.80 -11.24
CA LEU A 420 13.58 39.41 -11.57
C LEU A 420 13.50 38.53 -10.32
N THR A 421 14.44 38.69 -9.38
CA THR A 421 14.40 37.96 -8.10
C THR A 421 13.09 38.19 -7.35
N LEU A 422 12.64 39.45 -7.23
CA LEU A 422 11.36 39.80 -6.58
C LEU A 422 10.15 39.21 -7.32
N SER A 423 10.17 39.22 -8.66
CA SER A 423 9.09 38.63 -9.48
C SER A 423 8.99 37.12 -9.26
N ILE A 424 10.10 36.40 -9.12
CA ILE A 424 10.14 34.97 -8.82
C ILE A 424 9.67 34.69 -7.38
N GLU A 425 10.06 35.52 -6.42
CA GLU A 425 9.58 35.42 -5.03
C GLU A 425 8.05 35.57 -4.94
N SER A 426 7.45 36.40 -5.81
CA SER A 426 5.99 36.55 -5.87
C SER A 426 5.28 35.22 -6.19
N ILE A 427 5.82 34.38 -7.08
CA ILE A 427 5.26 33.05 -7.40
C ILE A 427 5.19 32.19 -6.13
N HIS A 428 6.28 32.15 -5.35
CA HIS A 428 6.32 31.40 -4.09
C HIS A 428 5.37 31.98 -3.04
N TYR A 429 5.24 33.32 -2.98
CA TYR A 429 4.30 34.00 -2.09
C TYR A 429 2.84 33.65 -2.42
N CYS A 430 2.47 33.61 -3.70
CA CYS A 430 1.12 33.28 -4.18
C CYS A 430 0.71 31.87 -3.67
N ILE A 431 1.61 30.88 -3.67
CA ILE A 431 1.35 29.53 -3.14
C ILE A 431 1.29 29.49 -1.60
N ARG A 432 2.27 30.10 -0.91
CA ARG A 432 2.32 30.09 0.57
C ARG A 432 1.06 30.68 1.21
N ASN A 433 0.46 31.67 0.57
CA ASN A 433 -0.76 32.33 1.05
C ASN A 433 -2.05 31.77 0.44
N LYS A 434 -2.00 30.62 -0.25
CA LYS A 434 -3.14 29.95 -0.87
C LYS A 434 -3.90 30.82 -1.88
N GLN A 435 -3.21 31.73 -2.56
CA GLN A 435 -3.75 32.63 -3.59
C GLN A 435 -3.54 32.04 -5.00
N ILE A 436 -4.04 30.83 -5.23
CA ILE A 436 -3.82 30.08 -6.49
C ILE A 436 -4.38 30.85 -7.69
N ASP A 437 -5.50 31.56 -7.54
CA ASP A 437 -6.11 32.37 -8.60
C ASP A 437 -5.19 33.51 -9.10
N GLN A 438 -4.21 33.92 -8.30
CA GLN A 438 -3.24 34.96 -8.68
C GLN A 438 -1.99 34.38 -9.35
N LEU A 439 -1.75 33.07 -9.25
CA LEU A 439 -0.52 32.41 -9.70
C LEU A 439 -0.19 32.72 -11.16
N SER A 440 -1.18 32.69 -12.05
CA SER A 440 -1.01 33.03 -13.47
C SER A 440 -0.41 34.43 -13.65
N LYS A 441 -0.91 35.43 -12.92
CA LYS A 441 -0.40 36.81 -13.00
C LYS A 441 1.03 36.92 -12.43
N CYS A 442 1.32 36.19 -11.34
CA CYS A 442 2.65 36.14 -10.73
C CYS A 442 3.66 35.57 -11.76
N CYS A 443 3.29 34.49 -12.48
CA CYS A 443 4.06 33.89 -13.57
C CYS A 443 4.23 34.81 -14.78
N ASP A 444 3.15 35.42 -15.29
CA ASP A 444 3.20 36.30 -16.45
C ASP A 444 4.17 37.48 -16.24
N ASN A 445 4.14 38.07 -15.04
CA ASN A 445 5.05 39.14 -14.67
C ASN A 445 6.51 38.66 -14.62
N ALA A 446 6.78 37.49 -14.05
CA ALA A 446 8.14 36.95 -13.96
C ALA A 446 8.70 36.57 -15.35
N THR A 447 7.88 35.98 -16.23
CA THR A 447 8.24 35.68 -17.62
C THR A 447 8.55 36.95 -18.41
N LEU A 448 7.71 37.98 -18.30
CA LEU A 448 7.95 39.28 -18.96
C LEU A 448 9.23 39.94 -18.43
N THR A 449 9.44 39.92 -17.12
CA THR A 449 10.65 40.49 -16.49
C THR A 449 11.89 39.77 -17.00
N MET A 450 11.92 38.44 -17.02
CA MET A 450 13.04 37.66 -17.57
C MET A 450 13.32 38.03 -19.03
N ALA A 451 12.28 38.12 -19.87
CA ALA A 451 12.43 38.45 -21.29
C ALA A 451 13.03 39.85 -21.54
N GLN A 452 12.89 40.78 -20.59
CA GLN A 452 13.41 42.16 -20.68
C GLN A 452 14.79 42.35 -20.04
N THR A 453 15.32 41.35 -19.33
CA THR A 453 16.63 41.45 -18.70
C THR A 453 17.78 41.40 -19.70
N ARG A 454 18.87 42.11 -19.38
CA ARG A 454 20.13 42.07 -20.14
C ARG A 454 21.10 41.08 -19.49
N MET A 455 21.66 40.17 -20.29
CA MET A 455 22.73 39.26 -19.85
C MET A 455 24.04 40.04 -19.62
N SER A 456 24.80 39.70 -18.59
CA SER A 456 26.04 40.39 -18.25
C SER A 456 27.13 40.24 -19.31
N ASP A 457 27.95 41.28 -19.48
CA ASP A 457 29.01 41.33 -20.50
C ASP A 457 30.06 40.21 -20.29
N ALA A 458 30.28 39.77 -19.05
CA ALA A 458 31.17 38.65 -18.73
C ALA A 458 30.64 37.30 -19.24
N THR A 459 29.35 37.02 -19.03
CA THR A 459 28.70 35.80 -19.55
C THR A 459 28.67 35.83 -21.07
N GLN A 460 28.33 36.99 -21.63
CA GLN A 460 28.33 37.24 -23.07
C GLN A 460 29.68 36.92 -23.73
N ALA A 461 30.79 37.35 -23.13
CA ALA A 461 32.14 37.08 -23.65
C ALA A 461 32.47 35.58 -23.69
N ILE A 462 32.06 34.81 -22.68
CA ILE A 462 32.26 33.35 -22.62
C ILE A 462 31.45 32.64 -23.71
N LEU A 463 30.22 33.08 -23.98
CA LEU A 463 29.38 32.50 -25.02
C LEU A 463 29.96 32.75 -26.43
N ILE A 464 30.56 33.92 -26.66
CA ILE A 464 31.27 34.21 -27.93
C ILE A 464 32.46 33.27 -28.11
N ASP A 465 33.24 33.03 -27.06
CA ASP A 465 34.37 32.10 -27.10
C ASP A 465 33.92 30.67 -27.43
N GLN A 466 32.81 30.21 -26.84
CA GLN A 466 32.23 28.90 -27.16
C GLN A 466 31.73 28.80 -28.60
N LEU A 467 31.10 29.85 -29.14
CA LEU A 467 30.68 29.92 -30.55
C LEU A 467 31.89 29.78 -31.48
N HIS A 468 32.95 30.57 -31.26
CA HIS A 468 34.15 30.50 -32.08
C HIS A 468 34.83 29.14 -32.00
N THR A 469 34.82 28.51 -30.83
CA THR A 469 35.44 27.19 -30.61
C THR A 469 34.69 26.08 -31.35
N HIS A 470 33.35 26.10 -31.39
CA HIS A 470 32.55 25.01 -31.95
C HIS A 470 32.15 25.21 -33.42
N PHE A 471 31.98 26.46 -33.87
CA PHE A 471 31.48 26.79 -35.20
C PHE A 471 32.47 27.63 -36.03
N GLY A 472 33.64 27.96 -35.48
CA GLY A 472 34.67 28.75 -36.16
C GLY A 472 34.37 30.25 -36.18
N ARG A 473 35.26 31.03 -36.81
CA ARG A 473 35.11 32.51 -36.92
C ARG A 473 34.09 32.94 -37.96
N GLU A 474 33.64 32.03 -38.84
CA GLU A 474 32.62 32.28 -39.86
C GLU A 474 31.21 31.83 -39.40
N TYR A 475 30.99 31.68 -38.09
CA TYR A 475 29.71 31.23 -37.52
C TYR A 475 28.50 32.09 -37.93
N GLU A 476 28.70 33.33 -38.40
CA GLU A 476 27.64 34.19 -38.93
C GLU A 476 26.90 33.56 -40.13
N ASN A 477 27.50 32.59 -40.81
CA ASN A 477 26.87 31.84 -41.89
C ASN A 477 26.14 30.57 -41.41
N GLU A 478 26.38 30.15 -40.17
CA GLU A 478 25.76 28.97 -39.57
C GLU A 478 24.36 29.31 -39.01
N ILE A 479 23.49 28.31 -39.03
CA ILE A 479 22.16 28.39 -38.43
C ILE A 479 22.17 27.50 -37.19
N LEU A 480 21.66 28.02 -36.07
CA LEU A 480 21.69 27.35 -34.77
C LEU A 480 20.29 26.94 -34.31
N ALA A 481 20.25 25.88 -33.51
CA ALA A 481 19.10 25.48 -32.71
C ALA A 481 19.43 25.73 -31.23
N VAL A 482 18.56 26.49 -30.54
CA VAL A 482 18.69 26.84 -29.13
C VAL A 482 17.57 26.13 -28.37
N ARG A 483 17.93 25.14 -27.55
CA ARG A 483 16.98 24.19 -26.94
C ARG A 483 17.03 24.28 -25.41
N SER A 484 15.88 24.37 -24.75
CA SER A 484 15.79 24.29 -23.30
C SER A 484 16.32 22.95 -22.77
N SER A 485 17.06 23.00 -21.66
CA SER A 485 17.46 21.80 -20.91
C SER A 485 17.41 22.05 -19.40
N ALA A 486 16.21 21.93 -18.84
CA ALA A 486 15.98 22.10 -17.41
C ALA A 486 16.43 20.89 -16.60
N VAL A 487 16.82 21.16 -15.34
CA VAL A 487 17.07 20.11 -14.36
C VAL A 487 15.76 19.37 -14.10
N GLY A 488 15.79 18.04 -14.24
CA GLY A 488 14.61 17.18 -14.09
C GLY A 488 13.69 17.08 -15.32
N GLU A 489 14.03 17.70 -16.47
CA GLU A 489 13.15 17.76 -17.66
C GLU A 489 12.98 16.42 -18.40
N ASP A 490 13.95 15.51 -18.32
CA ASP A 490 13.96 14.20 -19.00
C ASP A 490 14.49 13.10 -18.05
N GLY A 491 13.85 12.97 -16.89
CA GLY A 491 14.22 11.99 -15.87
C GLY A 491 13.53 10.64 -16.07
N LEU A 492 13.91 9.67 -15.23
CA LEU A 492 13.23 8.37 -15.18
C LEU A 492 11.80 8.43 -14.59
N GLU A 493 11.46 9.52 -13.88
CA GLU A 493 10.19 9.70 -13.15
C GLU A 493 9.24 10.71 -13.82
N LEU A 494 9.76 11.66 -14.60
CA LEU A 494 8.99 12.68 -15.31
C LEU A 494 9.55 12.91 -16.71
N SER A 495 8.63 13.03 -17.68
CA SER A 495 8.90 13.56 -19.01
C SER A 495 8.13 14.88 -19.13
N SER A 496 8.83 16.00 -19.28
CA SER A 496 8.21 17.33 -19.45
C SER A 496 8.10 17.70 -20.92
N ALA A 497 7.68 16.73 -21.75
CA ALA A 497 7.67 16.84 -23.21
C ALA A 497 6.89 18.06 -23.70
N GLY A 498 7.54 18.88 -24.54
CA GLY A 498 6.89 19.97 -25.29
C GLY A 498 6.38 21.14 -24.44
N GLN A 499 6.78 21.24 -23.17
CA GLN A 499 6.32 22.33 -22.29
C GLN A 499 7.21 23.58 -22.34
N MET A 500 8.49 23.42 -22.67
CA MET A 500 9.49 24.50 -22.71
C MET A 500 9.88 24.86 -24.14
N GLU A 501 10.30 26.11 -24.34
CA GLU A 501 10.58 26.67 -25.66
C GLU A 501 11.86 26.10 -26.28
N THR A 502 11.80 25.82 -27.58
CA THR A 502 12.94 25.49 -28.43
C THR A 502 12.90 26.41 -29.65
N ILE A 503 13.97 27.17 -29.87
CA ILE A 503 14.02 28.18 -30.91
C ILE A 503 14.95 27.68 -32.01
N LEU A 504 14.37 27.44 -33.18
CA LEU A 504 15.07 26.99 -34.38
C LEU A 504 15.42 28.17 -35.28
N ASN A 505 16.29 27.95 -36.26
CA ASN A 505 16.69 28.95 -37.26
C ASN A 505 17.32 30.23 -36.69
N VAL A 506 18.12 30.11 -35.63
CA VAL A 506 18.77 31.24 -34.98
C VAL A 506 20.05 31.61 -35.73
N LYS A 507 20.16 32.88 -36.14
CA LYS A 507 21.33 33.40 -36.88
C LYS A 507 21.93 34.63 -36.19
N GLY A 508 23.25 34.60 -36.01
CA GLY A 508 24.00 35.69 -35.40
C GLY A 508 23.94 35.72 -33.87
N TYR A 509 24.85 36.49 -33.29
CA TYR A 509 25.08 36.54 -31.84
C TYR A 509 23.89 37.09 -31.05
N ASP A 510 23.36 38.25 -31.44
CA ASP A 510 22.28 38.92 -30.70
C ASP A 510 21.01 38.05 -30.66
N SER A 511 20.68 37.40 -31.78
CA SER A 511 19.56 36.45 -31.87
C SER A 511 19.76 35.23 -30.96
N MET A 512 21.00 34.73 -30.84
CA MET A 512 21.31 33.62 -29.92
C MET A 512 21.11 34.01 -28.46
N ILE A 513 21.59 35.19 -28.06
CA ILE A 513 21.40 35.68 -26.69
C ILE A 513 19.91 35.88 -26.38
N GLN A 514 19.16 36.47 -27.31
CA GLN A 514 17.71 36.60 -27.19
C GLN A 514 17.01 35.23 -27.08
N ALA A 515 17.42 34.26 -27.89
CA ALA A 515 16.88 32.91 -27.83
C ALA A 515 17.18 32.22 -26.49
N ILE A 516 18.39 32.38 -25.93
CA ILE A 516 18.74 31.84 -24.61
C ILE A 516 17.85 32.46 -23.52
N ILE A 517 17.64 33.78 -23.54
CA ILE A 517 16.79 34.49 -22.59
C ILE A 517 15.32 34.06 -22.74
N GLN A 518 14.83 33.87 -23.97
CA GLN A 518 13.48 33.37 -24.23
C GLN A 518 13.30 31.94 -23.71
N CYS A 519 14.28 31.06 -23.92
CA CYS A 519 14.28 29.74 -23.28
C CYS A 519 14.15 29.92 -21.76
N TRP A 520 15.01 30.71 -21.10
CA TRP A 520 14.93 30.98 -19.65
C TRP A 520 13.58 31.53 -19.20
N ALA A 521 12.98 32.46 -19.94
CA ALA A 521 11.67 33.03 -19.65
C ALA A 521 10.55 31.99 -19.71
N SER A 522 10.64 31.02 -20.64
CA SER A 522 9.64 29.94 -20.76
C SER A 522 9.52 29.11 -19.49
N SER A 523 10.63 28.90 -18.74
CA SER A 523 10.64 28.13 -17.49
C SER A 523 9.79 28.72 -16.36
N LEU A 524 9.42 30.00 -16.47
CA LEU A 524 8.60 30.75 -15.50
C LEU A 524 7.12 30.83 -15.88
N SER A 525 6.74 30.30 -17.06
CA SER A 525 5.37 30.34 -17.54
C SER A 525 4.41 29.59 -16.61
N PHE A 526 3.14 30.02 -16.58
CA PHE A 526 2.12 29.43 -15.73
C PHE A 526 1.97 27.92 -15.93
N ASN A 527 1.98 27.44 -17.18
CA ASN A 527 1.82 26.02 -17.49
C ASN A 527 2.93 25.15 -16.88
N ILE A 528 4.19 25.61 -16.92
CA ILE A 528 5.34 24.88 -16.37
C ILE A 528 5.33 24.92 -14.84
N VAL A 529 5.05 26.09 -14.25
CA VAL A 529 4.97 26.25 -12.80
C VAL A 529 3.83 25.41 -12.22
N GLU A 530 2.66 25.43 -12.86
CA GLU A 530 1.50 24.63 -12.46
C GLU A 530 1.77 23.13 -12.65
N TYR A 531 2.37 22.72 -13.77
CA TYR A 531 2.80 21.33 -13.97
C TYR A 531 3.74 20.87 -12.84
N ARG A 532 4.79 21.64 -12.53
CA ARG A 532 5.72 21.31 -11.43
C ARG A 532 5.01 21.21 -10.08
N ARG A 533 4.11 22.15 -9.78
CA ARG A 533 3.28 22.13 -8.55
C ARG A 533 2.46 20.85 -8.46
N GLN A 534 1.85 20.42 -9.57
CA GLN A 534 1.04 19.22 -9.64
C GLN A 534 1.82 17.92 -9.37
N TYR A 535 3.12 17.91 -9.64
CA TYR A 535 4.01 16.76 -9.42
C TYR A 535 4.95 16.93 -8.22
N GLY A 536 4.68 17.88 -7.33
CA GLY A 536 5.45 18.08 -6.09
C GLY A 536 6.87 18.61 -6.30
N GLN A 537 7.17 19.14 -7.49
CA GLN A 537 8.48 19.66 -7.86
C GLN A 537 8.68 21.09 -7.37
N ARG A 538 9.94 21.55 -7.32
CA ARG A 538 10.18 22.98 -7.07
C ARG A 538 9.60 23.77 -8.24
N LEU A 539 8.91 24.87 -7.93
CA LEU A 539 8.23 25.70 -8.92
C LEU A 539 9.21 26.27 -9.96
N VAL A 540 10.37 26.74 -9.48
CA VAL A 540 11.45 27.29 -10.30
C VAL A 540 12.71 26.46 -10.08
N GLU A 541 13.07 25.64 -11.05
CA GLU A 541 14.36 24.93 -11.11
C GLU A 541 15.32 25.61 -12.08
N PRO A 542 16.64 25.53 -11.85
CA PRO A 542 17.64 26.00 -12.79
C PRO A 542 17.50 25.33 -14.15
N MET A 543 17.80 26.10 -15.20
CA MET A 543 17.73 25.60 -16.56
C MET A 543 18.99 25.93 -17.34
N ALA A 544 19.56 24.88 -17.93
CA ALA A 544 20.60 24.99 -18.93
C ALA A 544 19.98 25.18 -20.32
N VAL A 545 20.78 25.61 -21.29
CA VAL A 545 20.35 25.81 -22.67
C VAL A 545 21.36 25.20 -23.62
N VAL A 546 20.93 24.26 -24.45
CA VAL A 546 21.76 23.59 -25.45
C VAL A 546 21.77 24.42 -26.73
N VAL A 547 22.96 24.72 -27.25
CA VAL A 547 23.17 25.41 -28.53
C VAL A 547 23.85 24.44 -29.48
N GLN A 548 23.15 24.03 -30.54
CA GLN A 548 23.63 23.07 -31.53
C GLN A 548 23.52 23.63 -32.95
N LYS A 549 24.31 23.08 -33.87
CA LYS A 549 24.15 23.34 -35.30
C LYS A 549 22.78 22.84 -35.79
N MET A 550 22.07 23.68 -36.54
CA MET A 550 20.81 23.31 -37.17
C MET A 550 21.08 22.42 -38.40
N ILE A 551 20.43 21.27 -38.46
CA ILE A 551 20.53 20.34 -39.59
C ILE A 551 19.29 20.49 -40.47
N LYS A 552 19.50 20.70 -41.77
CA LYS A 552 18.41 20.76 -42.75
C LYS A 552 18.05 19.34 -43.18
N SER A 553 17.06 18.75 -42.50
CA SER A 553 16.63 17.38 -42.73
C SER A 553 15.77 17.22 -43.98
N GLU A 554 15.97 16.11 -44.69
CA GLU A 554 15.08 15.64 -45.76
C GLU A 554 13.84 15.00 -45.16
N VAL A 555 14.05 14.16 -44.14
CA VAL A 555 13.01 13.47 -43.37
C VAL A 555 13.39 13.53 -41.90
N SER A 556 12.41 13.72 -41.03
CA SER A 556 12.60 13.72 -39.58
C SER A 556 11.47 13.01 -38.88
N GLY A 557 11.70 12.58 -37.65
CA GLY A 557 10.72 11.77 -36.95
C GLY A 557 11.03 11.51 -35.50
N VAL A 558 10.10 10.76 -34.91
CA VAL A 558 10.19 10.25 -33.54
C VAL A 558 10.08 8.73 -33.60
N LEU A 559 10.89 8.02 -32.82
CA LEU A 559 10.88 6.58 -32.68
C LEU A 559 10.68 6.19 -31.22
N PHE A 560 9.75 5.26 -30.98
CA PHE A 560 9.56 4.61 -29.68
C PHE A 560 10.01 3.15 -29.75
N THR A 561 10.90 2.73 -28.87
CA THR A 561 11.39 1.33 -28.83
C THR A 561 10.39 0.35 -28.20
N ALA A 562 9.28 0.87 -27.68
CA ALA A 562 8.09 0.13 -27.28
C ALA A 562 6.85 0.91 -27.74
N ASP A 563 5.76 0.19 -28.05
CA ASP A 563 4.50 0.83 -28.41
C ASP A 563 3.95 1.64 -27.21
N PRO A 564 3.81 2.98 -27.32
CA PRO A 564 3.36 3.82 -26.22
C PRO A 564 1.89 3.62 -25.84
N LEU A 565 1.07 2.99 -26.70
CA LEU A 565 -0.34 2.71 -26.44
C LEU A 565 -0.54 1.37 -25.75
N THR A 566 0.17 0.33 -26.20
CA THR A 566 0.03 -1.03 -25.68
C THR A 566 1.11 -1.42 -24.67
N ASN A 567 2.13 -0.57 -24.48
CA ASN A 567 3.34 -0.84 -23.68
C ASN A 567 4.10 -2.10 -24.11
N LYS A 568 3.92 -2.56 -25.35
CA LYS A 568 4.58 -3.77 -25.89
C LYS A 568 5.97 -3.45 -26.40
N GLY A 569 6.99 -3.90 -25.67
CA GLY A 569 8.39 -3.82 -26.10
C GLY A 569 8.75 -4.75 -27.27
N SER A 570 7.85 -5.61 -27.73
CA SER A 570 8.03 -6.37 -28.98
C SER A 570 7.75 -5.54 -30.24
N THR A 571 7.24 -4.31 -30.10
CA THR A 571 6.86 -3.44 -31.21
C THR A 571 7.60 -2.11 -31.13
N ILE A 572 8.33 -1.75 -32.17
CA ILE A 572 8.93 -0.42 -32.35
C ILE A 572 7.97 0.39 -33.23
N VAL A 573 7.75 1.65 -32.87
CA VAL A 573 6.87 2.56 -33.60
C VAL A 573 7.68 3.74 -34.12
N ILE A 574 7.64 3.99 -35.42
CA ILE A 574 8.26 5.15 -36.05
C ILE A 574 7.16 6.06 -36.58
N ASN A 575 7.27 7.35 -36.25
CA ASN A 575 6.53 8.43 -36.90
C ASN A 575 7.49 9.28 -37.72
N ALA A 576 7.25 9.42 -39.02
CA ALA A 576 8.13 10.12 -39.95
C ALA A 576 7.38 11.21 -40.74
N PHE A 577 8.08 12.30 -41.05
CA PHE A 577 7.55 13.43 -41.82
C PHE A 577 8.61 14.03 -42.74
N PRO A 578 8.27 14.38 -44.00
CA PRO A 578 9.18 15.11 -44.91
C PRO A 578 9.48 16.52 -44.40
N GLY A 579 10.75 16.86 -44.22
CA GLY A 579 11.20 18.17 -43.74
C GLY A 579 11.60 18.18 -42.25
N LEU A 580 11.31 19.27 -41.55
CA LEU A 580 11.76 19.53 -40.17
C LEU A 580 10.89 18.85 -39.10
N GLY A 581 11.53 18.40 -38.02
CA GLY A 581 10.91 17.55 -36.99
C GLY A 581 9.86 18.23 -36.13
N GLU A 582 9.81 19.56 -36.12
CA GLU A 582 8.82 20.35 -35.36
C GLU A 582 7.37 19.99 -35.76
N ALA A 583 7.14 19.62 -37.02
CA ALA A 583 5.83 19.18 -37.51
C ALA A 583 5.35 17.87 -36.87
N VAL A 584 6.27 16.98 -36.51
CA VAL A 584 5.98 15.69 -35.84
C VAL A 584 5.76 15.91 -34.35
N VAL A 585 6.65 16.67 -33.71
CA VAL A 585 6.63 16.88 -32.26
C VAL A 585 5.45 17.77 -31.81
N SER A 586 5.00 18.69 -32.67
CA SER A 586 3.84 19.56 -32.37
C SER A 586 2.47 18.88 -32.53
N GLY A 587 2.40 17.69 -33.14
CA GLY A 587 1.18 16.92 -33.35
C GLY A 587 0.13 17.57 -34.28
N LYS A 588 0.51 18.63 -35.02
CA LYS A 588 -0.40 19.40 -35.89
C LYS A 588 -0.48 18.86 -37.33
N SER A 589 0.40 17.94 -37.70
CA SER A 589 0.51 17.38 -39.05
C SER A 589 0.23 15.87 -39.04
N ASN A 590 -0.36 15.36 -40.12
CA ASN A 590 -0.41 13.91 -40.34
C ASN A 590 0.99 13.42 -40.69
N VAL A 591 1.40 12.30 -40.07
CA VAL A 591 2.73 11.71 -40.22
C VAL A 591 2.57 10.28 -40.73
N ASP A 592 3.62 9.76 -41.36
CA ASP A 592 3.71 8.36 -41.70
C ASP A 592 3.99 7.56 -40.43
N THR A 593 3.22 6.50 -40.18
CA THR A 593 3.43 5.60 -39.04
C THR A 593 3.83 4.22 -39.53
N ILE A 594 4.92 3.69 -38.97
CA ILE A 594 5.49 2.38 -39.31
C ILE A 594 5.62 1.56 -38.03
N PHE A 595 5.07 0.35 -38.05
CA PHE A 595 5.18 -0.62 -36.95
C PHE A 595 6.19 -1.70 -37.32
N ILE A 596 7.19 -1.90 -36.48
CA ILE A 596 8.23 -2.91 -36.64
C ILE A 596 8.09 -3.94 -35.53
N THR A 597 8.04 -5.22 -35.91
CA THR A 597 8.05 -6.34 -34.97
C THR A 597 9.48 -6.74 -34.67
N ARG A 598 9.79 -6.86 -33.38
CA ARG A 598 11.05 -7.38 -32.87
C ARG A 598 10.85 -8.80 -32.37
N THR A 599 11.62 -9.75 -32.89
CA THR A 599 11.57 -11.17 -32.48
C THR A 599 12.60 -11.47 -31.38
N PHE A 600 12.61 -12.72 -30.86
CA PHE A 600 13.55 -13.18 -29.83
C PHE A 600 15.03 -13.01 -30.26
N ASP A 601 15.34 -13.31 -31.52
CA ASP A 601 16.68 -13.22 -32.13
C ASP A 601 17.07 -11.80 -32.56
N GLN A 602 16.31 -10.78 -32.13
CA GLN A 602 16.47 -9.38 -32.51
C GLN A 602 16.32 -9.13 -34.01
N HIS A 603 15.64 -10.03 -34.73
CA HIS A 603 15.21 -9.76 -36.09
C HIS A 603 14.12 -8.66 -36.07
N LEU A 604 14.20 -7.77 -37.05
CA LEU A 604 13.36 -6.59 -37.17
C LEU A 604 12.59 -6.67 -38.48
N ASP A 605 11.28 -6.86 -38.38
CA ASP A 605 10.38 -7.00 -39.54
C ASP A 605 9.34 -5.89 -39.56
N ILE A 606 9.17 -5.26 -40.72
CA ILE A 606 8.14 -4.23 -40.89
C ILE A 606 6.77 -4.92 -41.00
N ARG A 607 5.89 -4.64 -40.04
CA ARG A 607 4.58 -5.29 -39.90
C ARG A 607 3.46 -4.53 -40.61
N GLU A 608 3.42 -3.22 -40.42
CA GLU A 608 2.33 -2.36 -40.89
C GLU A 608 2.83 -0.94 -41.18
N ARG A 609 2.21 -0.30 -42.18
CA ARG A 609 2.46 1.09 -42.58
C ARG A 609 1.15 1.83 -42.79
N SER A 610 1.12 3.09 -42.39
CA SER A 610 0.05 4.03 -42.73
C SER A 610 0.63 5.36 -43.20
N SER A 611 0.24 5.81 -44.39
CA SER A 611 0.65 7.10 -44.96
C SER A 611 -0.25 8.24 -44.47
N ALA A 612 0.33 9.44 -44.36
CA ALA A 612 -0.35 10.66 -43.96
C ALA A 612 -1.53 11.09 -44.87
N GLU A 613 -1.59 10.64 -46.13
CA GLU A 613 -2.56 11.11 -47.15
C GLU A 613 -3.87 10.27 -47.24
N ASN A 614 -3.92 9.05 -46.70
CA ASN A 614 -5.08 8.15 -46.85
C ASN A 614 -6.03 8.15 -45.63
N ARG A 615 -7.03 9.05 -45.64
CA ARG A 615 -8.20 9.03 -44.72
C ARG A 615 -9.56 8.96 -45.44
N ARG A 616 -9.67 8.14 -46.49
CA ARG A 616 -10.98 7.72 -47.01
C ARG A 616 -11.01 6.21 -47.22
N GLY A 617 -11.39 5.48 -46.17
CA GLY A 617 -11.67 4.05 -46.23
C GLY A 617 -10.47 3.16 -45.90
N SER A 618 -10.79 1.96 -45.45
CA SER A 618 -9.97 0.92 -44.81
C SER A 618 -8.89 0.26 -45.68
N ASP A 619 -8.23 0.99 -46.58
CA ASP A 619 -7.25 0.39 -47.48
C ASP A 619 -5.82 0.62 -46.98
N LYS A 620 -5.19 -0.48 -46.57
CA LYS A 620 -3.77 -0.56 -46.20
C LYS A 620 -2.90 -0.17 -47.42
N CYS A 621 -1.96 0.76 -47.25
CA CYS A 621 -0.97 1.04 -48.30
C CYS A 621 -0.05 -0.18 -48.49
N THR A 622 -0.01 -0.73 -49.70
CA THR A 622 0.84 -1.86 -50.09
C THR A 622 2.08 -1.46 -50.89
N SER A 623 2.27 -0.17 -51.19
CA SER A 623 3.35 0.33 -52.06
C SER A 623 4.38 1.17 -51.27
N GLU A 624 5.69 0.94 -51.53
CA GLU A 624 6.82 1.72 -50.98
C GLU A 624 6.90 3.16 -51.53
N GLN A 625 6.20 3.46 -52.63
CA GLN A 625 6.39 4.70 -53.39
C GLN A 625 5.72 5.93 -52.75
N ASP A 626 4.81 5.73 -51.80
CA ASP A 626 4.02 6.79 -51.14
C ASP A 626 4.52 7.13 -49.72
N MET A 627 5.65 6.57 -49.29
CA MET A 627 6.20 6.73 -47.93
C MET A 627 7.42 7.66 -47.91
N SER A 628 7.56 8.42 -46.84
CA SER A 628 8.70 9.33 -46.61
C SER A 628 10.04 8.61 -46.39
N LEU A 629 10.04 7.34 -45.96
CA LEU A 629 11.25 6.54 -45.73
C LEU A 629 11.23 5.22 -46.53
N LYS A 630 12.41 4.81 -46.99
CA LYS A 630 12.65 3.47 -47.56
C LYS A 630 12.95 2.44 -46.48
N ASP A 631 12.64 1.18 -46.76
CA ASP A 631 12.79 0.07 -45.80
C ASP A 631 14.20 -0.10 -45.25
N GLU A 632 15.22 0.05 -46.09
CA GLU A 632 16.63 -0.03 -45.67
C GLU A 632 16.96 1.02 -44.60
N MET A 633 16.42 2.24 -44.75
CA MET A 633 16.66 3.33 -43.81
C MET A 633 15.88 3.12 -42.51
N VAL A 634 14.63 2.63 -42.61
CA VAL A 634 13.81 2.25 -41.45
C VAL A 634 14.54 1.25 -40.57
N LEU A 635 15.09 0.19 -41.18
CA LEU A 635 15.82 -0.85 -40.44
C LEU A 635 17.11 -0.32 -39.80
N LYS A 636 17.87 0.55 -40.49
CA LYS A 636 19.07 1.20 -39.93
C LYS A 636 18.74 2.07 -38.72
N ILE A 637 17.68 2.87 -38.78
CA ILE A 637 17.22 3.69 -37.65
C ILE A 637 16.80 2.79 -36.47
N CYS A 638 16.05 1.71 -36.73
CA CYS A 638 15.66 0.75 -35.69
C CYS A 638 16.87 0.06 -35.04
N GLN A 639 17.90 -0.31 -35.81
CA GLN A 639 19.13 -0.91 -35.28
C GLN A 639 19.84 0.04 -34.31
N ALA A 640 20.01 1.30 -34.70
CA ALA A 640 20.57 2.33 -33.82
C ALA A 640 19.72 2.51 -32.56
N ALA A 641 18.39 2.51 -32.69
CA ALA A 641 17.49 2.64 -31.55
C ALA A 641 17.60 1.47 -30.55
N VAL A 642 17.75 0.23 -31.02
CA VAL A 642 17.95 -0.95 -30.15
C VAL A 642 19.28 -0.86 -29.40
N LEU A 643 20.34 -0.34 -30.05
CA LEU A 643 21.62 -0.10 -29.38
C LEU A 643 21.50 1.01 -28.31
N ILE A 644 20.81 2.11 -28.62
CA ILE A 644 20.53 3.18 -27.66
C ILE A 644 19.72 2.63 -26.47
N GLU A 645 18.65 1.87 -26.72
CA GLU A 645 17.84 1.21 -25.68
C GLU A 645 18.70 0.34 -24.75
N ALA A 646 19.61 -0.47 -25.31
CA ALA A 646 20.51 -1.32 -24.55
C ALA A 646 21.48 -0.52 -23.65
N GLN A 647 22.01 0.61 -24.14
CA GLN A 647 22.96 1.45 -23.41
C GLN A 647 22.29 2.33 -22.33
N PHE A 648 21.03 2.69 -22.54
CA PHE A 648 20.24 3.45 -21.57
C PHE A 648 19.49 2.56 -20.58
N GLY A 649 19.36 1.25 -20.85
CA GLY A 649 18.84 0.26 -19.92
C GLY A 649 17.32 0.23 -19.78
N GLY A 650 16.58 0.79 -20.75
CA GLY A 650 15.12 0.83 -20.77
C GLY A 650 14.57 1.37 -22.09
N HIS A 651 13.25 1.33 -22.27
CA HIS A 651 12.59 1.78 -23.50
C HIS A 651 12.79 3.28 -23.73
N MET A 652 13.06 3.66 -24.99
CA MET A 652 13.47 5.01 -25.37
C MET A 652 12.51 5.65 -26.38
N ASP A 653 12.30 6.95 -26.20
CA ASP A 653 11.73 7.90 -27.12
C ASP A 653 12.88 8.71 -27.75
N ILE A 654 13.04 8.61 -29.07
CA ILE A 654 14.21 9.09 -29.81
C ILE A 654 13.77 10.03 -30.93
N GLU A 655 14.29 11.25 -30.92
CA GLU A 655 14.14 12.21 -32.03
C GLU A 655 15.30 12.07 -33.01
N TRP A 656 14.97 11.89 -34.29
CA TRP A 656 15.95 11.62 -35.34
C TRP A 656 15.64 12.38 -36.64
N ALA A 657 16.65 12.50 -37.51
CA ALA A 657 16.48 12.91 -38.90
C ALA A 657 17.44 12.23 -39.85
N VAL A 658 17.10 12.30 -41.14
CA VAL A 658 17.96 11.92 -42.26
C VAL A 658 18.29 13.17 -43.06
N ALA A 659 19.58 13.39 -43.29
CA ALA A 659 20.09 14.43 -44.18
C ALA A 659 21.30 13.90 -44.93
N GLU A 660 21.32 14.08 -46.26
CA GLU A 660 22.42 13.64 -47.12
C GLU A 660 22.75 12.13 -46.94
N GLY A 661 21.71 11.31 -46.74
CA GLY A 661 21.83 9.87 -46.51
C GLY A 661 22.37 9.44 -45.14
N SER A 662 22.65 10.39 -44.23
CA SER A 662 23.15 10.12 -42.88
C SER A 662 22.04 10.26 -41.83
N ILE A 663 22.10 9.45 -40.77
CA ILE A 663 21.15 9.48 -39.65
C ILE A 663 21.70 10.40 -38.55
N TYR A 664 20.89 11.37 -38.14
CA TYR A 664 21.17 12.28 -37.04
C TYR A 664 20.24 11.98 -35.86
N ILE A 665 20.77 11.97 -34.64
CA ILE A 665 19.96 11.87 -33.41
C ILE A 665 20.02 13.21 -32.67
N PHE A 666 18.84 13.74 -32.35
CA PHE A 666 18.70 15.04 -31.69
C PHE A 666 18.32 14.91 -30.21
N GLN A 667 17.68 13.82 -29.82
CA GLN A 667 17.29 13.57 -28.44
C GLN A 667 17.05 12.08 -28.23
N ALA A 668 17.39 11.58 -27.05
CA ALA A 668 16.94 10.27 -26.57
C ALA A 668 16.50 10.41 -25.12
N ARG A 669 15.30 9.96 -24.77
CA ARG A 669 14.77 10.01 -23.40
C ARG A 669 14.01 8.72 -23.03
N PRO A 670 13.95 8.35 -21.74
CA PRO A 670 13.24 7.15 -21.31
C PRO A 670 11.71 7.28 -21.47
N ILE A 671 11.03 6.19 -21.83
CA ILE A 671 9.56 6.09 -21.81
C ILE A 671 9.09 5.77 -20.39
N VAL A 672 8.55 6.77 -19.69
CA VAL A 672 8.16 6.67 -18.27
C VAL A 672 6.87 5.85 -18.04
N SER A 673 6.02 5.69 -19.07
CA SER A 673 4.73 4.99 -18.95
C SER A 673 4.85 3.46 -18.82
N VAL A 674 5.86 2.85 -19.45
CA VAL A 674 5.91 1.39 -19.65
C VAL A 674 6.18 0.61 -18.35
N ASN A 675 6.87 1.23 -17.38
CA ASN A 675 7.22 0.60 -16.09
C ASN A 675 6.41 1.16 -14.89
N GLY A 676 5.38 1.97 -15.15
CA GLY A 676 4.54 2.55 -14.09
C GLY A 676 3.76 1.48 -13.31
N GLU A 677 3.36 1.79 -12.07
CA GLU A 677 2.44 0.92 -11.31
C GLU A 677 1.05 0.87 -11.99
N THR A 678 0.53 -0.33 -12.20
CA THR A 678 -0.81 -0.56 -12.78
C THR A 678 -1.91 -0.32 -11.76
N ASP A 679 -3.14 -0.14 -12.23
CA ASP A 679 -4.27 0.06 -11.33
C ASP A 679 -4.56 -1.22 -10.52
N GLU A 680 -4.38 -2.41 -11.12
CA GLU A 680 -4.47 -3.72 -10.46
C GLU A 680 -3.43 -3.86 -9.33
N GLU A 681 -2.16 -3.47 -9.58
CA GLU A 681 -1.12 -3.46 -8.56
C GLU A 681 -1.53 -2.57 -7.39
N LEU A 682 -2.03 -1.36 -7.68
CA LEU A 682 -2.44 -0.40 -6.65
C LEU A 682 -3.66 -0.86 -5.87
N ILE A 683 -4.65 -1.52 -6.51
CA ILE A 683 -5.84 -2.08 -5.85
C ILE A 683 -5.44 -3.15 -4.82
N HIS A 684 -4.47 -4.01 -5.18
CA HIS A 684 -4.05 -5.15 -4.38
C HIS A 684 -2.80 -4.91 -3.54
N GLU A 685 -2.26 -3.69 -3.55
CA GLU A 685 -1.03 -3.34 -2.85
C GLU A 685 -1.11 -3.60 -1.34
N PHE A 686 -2.28 -3.49 -0.73
CA PHE A 686 -2.50 -3.74 0.70
C PHE A 686 -3.22 -5.08 0.96
N ASP A 687 -3.45 -5.90 -0.06
CA ASP A 687 -4.08 -7.22 0.11
C ASP A 687 -3.21 -8.11 0.98
N THR A 688 -3.77 -8.62 2.08
CA THR A 688 -3.07 -9.48 3.01
C THR A 688 -2.87 -10.88 2.42
N PRO A 689 -1.63 -11.38 2.29
CA PRO A 689 -1.38 -12.75 1.85
C PRO A 689 -1.96 -13.74 2.88
N LEU A 690 -2.86 -14.61 2.44
CA LEU A 690 -3.47 -15.63 3.29
C LEU A 690 -2.66 -16.92 3.25
N THR A 691 -2.45 -17.52 4.42
CA THR A 691 -1.75 -18.80 4.57
C THR A 691 -2.64 -20.01 4.26
N ASP A 692 -3.95 -19.81 4.14
CA ASP A 692 -4.93 -20.84 3.81
C ASP A 692 -6.09 -20.24 2.99
N CYS A 693 -6.41 -20.86 1.85
CA CYS A 693 -7.55 -20.50 1.01
C CYS A 693 -8.91 -20.77 1.69
N LYS A 694 -8.92 -21.53 2.80
CA LYS A 694 -10.11 -21.78 3.65
C LYS A 694 -10.18 -20.87 4.87
N ALA A 695 -9.26 -19.89 5.03
CA ALA A 695 -9.30 -18.96 6.15
C ALA A 695 -10.63 -18.21 6.18
N CYS A 696 -11.30 -18.18 7.34
CA CYS A 696 -12.54 -17.47 7.55
C CYS A 696 -12.23 -16.02 7.91
N ILE A 697 -12.68 -15.09 7.09
CA ILE A 697 -12.38 -13.67 7.16
C ILE A 697 -13.68 -12.90 7.22
N THR A 698 -13.76 -11.90 8.10
CA THR A 698 -15.00 -11.16 8.32
C THR A 698 -14.80 -9.66 8.43
N SER A 699 -15.78 -8.90 7.92
CA SER A 699 -15.89 -7.47 8.17
C SER A 699 -16.66 -7.14 9.47
N GLY A 700 -17.14 -8.15 10.22
CA GLY A 700 -17.81 -7.95 11.51
C GLY A 700 -16.91 -7.24 12.53
N ASN A 701 -17.51 -6.38 13.37
CA ASN A 701 -16.84 -5.49 14.32
C ASN A 701 -15.94 -4.41 13.69
N ILE A 702 -14.93 -4.81 12.91
CA ILE A 702 -13.97 -3.87 12.28
C ILE A 702 -14.66 -2.96 11.27
N GLY A 703 -15.66 -3.48 10.54
CA GLY A 703 -16.48 -2.70 9.61
C GLY A 703 -17.41 -1.69 10.30
N GLU A 704 -17.62 -1.78 11.62
CA GLU A 704 -18.29 -0.73 12.40
C GLU A 704 -17.30 0.37 12.82
N MET A 705 -16.07 0.00 13.19
CA MET A 705 -15.06 0.97 13.62
C MET A 705 -14.48 1.75 12.45
N LEU A 706 -14.30 1.07 11.31
CA LEU A 706 -13.72 1.63 10.12
C LEU A 706 -14.46 1.15 8.87
N PRO A 707 -15.65 1.73 8.63
CA PRO A 707 -16.50 1.37 7.50
C PRO A 707 -15.93 1.91 6.19
N GLY A 708 -16.27 1.24 5.09
CA GLY A 708 -15.94 1.71 3.75
C GLY A 708 -14.48 1.45 3.37
N ILE A 709 -13.95 2.33 2.50
CA ILE A 709 -12.56 2.30 2.04
C ILE A 709 -11.66 3.07 3.00
N THR A 710 -10.52 2.49 3.32
CA THR A 710 -9.53 3.02 4.26
C THR A 710 -8.39 3.66 3.50
N THR A 711 -7.90 4.82 3.95
CA THR A 711 -6.70 5.40 3.35
C THR A 711 -5.43 4.60 3.71
N PRO A 712 -4.42 4.58 2.81
CA PRO A 712 -3.09 4.01 3.08
C PRO A 712 -2.47 4.41 4.42
N LEU A 713 -2.55 5.69 4.80
CA LEU A 713 -2.02 6.15 6.09
C LEU A 713 -2.74 5.50 7.26
N THR A 714 -4.07 5.38 7.18
CA THR A 714 -4.87 4.70 8.21
C THR A 714 -4.59 3.20 8.26
N ILE A 715 -4.40 2.53 7.12
CA ILE A 715 -3.96 1.12 7.08
C ILE A 715 -2.60 0.97 7.79
N ASP A 716 -1.67 1.86 7.46
CA ASP A 716 -0.31 1.87 8.01
C ASP A 716 -0.29 2.08 9.54
N LEU A 717 -1.09 3.03 10.05
CA LEU A 717 -1.06 3.40 11.47
C LEU A 717 -2.07 2.61 12.30
N PHE A 718 -3.37 2.76 12.02
CA PHE A 718 -4.44 2.14 12.80
C PHE A 718 -4.44 0.61 12.60
N GLY A 719 -4.38 0.14 11.36
CA GLY A 719 -4.39 -1.29 11.04
C GLY A 719 -3.26 -2.05 11.74
N ARG A 720 -2.03 -1.54 11.63
CA ARG A 720 -0.86 -2.14 12.31
C ARG A 720 -0.92 -2.02 13.83
N ALA A 721 -1.37 -0.88 14.37
CA ALA A 721 -1.45 -0.69 15.83
C ALA A 721 -2.41 -1.71 16.47
N VAL A 722 -3.58 -1.92 15.86
CA VAL A 722 -4.56 -2.92 16.31
C VAL A 722 -4.00 -4.33 16.13
N ASP A 723 -3.46 -4.68 14.95
CA ASP A 723 -2.92 -6.02 14.70
C ASP A 723 -1.81 -6.41 15.70
N LEU A 724 -0.85 -5.53 15.96
CA LEU A 724 0.22 -5.76 16.94
C LEU A 724 -0.32 -5.92 18.36
N ALA A 725 -1.29 -5.08 18.75
CA ALA A 725 -1.90 -5.16 20.06
C ALA A 725 -2.65 -6.49 20.27
N VAL A 726 -3.42 -6.94 19.28
CA VAL A 726 -4.16 -8.21 19.36
C VAL A 726 -3.20 -9.41 19.33
N LYS A 727 -2.12 -9.38 18.53
CA LYS A 727 -1.07 -10.41 18.55
C LYS A 727 -0.45 -10.57 19.93
N LYS A 728 -0.01 -9.47 20.54
CA LYS A 728 0.61 -9.46 21.88
C LYS A 728 -0.35 -9.91 22.97
N MET A 729 -1.62 -9.51 22.87
CA MET A 729 -2.70 -10.00 23.72
C MET A 729 -2.82 -11.52 23.63
N ASN A 730 -2.91 -12.07 22.42
CA ASN A 730 -3.04 -13.51 22.22
C ASN A 730 -1.79 -14.29 22.69
N GLU A 731 -0.58 -13.77 22.48
CA GLU A 731 0.67 -14.35 23.00
C GLU A 731 0.66 -14.45 24.53
N CYS A 732 0.14 -13.42 25.20
CA CYS A 732 0.09 -13.37 26.65
C CYS A 732 -0.99 -14.28 27.24
N GLU A 733 -2.17 -14.30 26.62
CA GLU A 733 -3.34 -15.00 27.17
C GLU A 733 -3.40 -16.48 26.80
N PHE A 734 -2.97 -16.83 25.58
CA PHE A 734 -3.12 -18.18 25.02
C PHE A 734 -1.79 -18.91 24.81
N ALA A 735 -0.66 -18.30 25.23
CA ALA A 735 0.72 -18.80 25.08
C ALA A 735 1.05 -19.27 23.65
N PHE A 736 0.44 -18.59 22.68
CA PHE A 736 0.54 -18.86 21.27
C PHE A 736 1.55 -17.90 20.66
N ARG A 737 2.65 -18.38 20.08
CA ARG A 737 3.63 -17.49 19.45
C ARG A 737 3.15 -17.14 18.05
N TYR A 738 2.89 -15.87 17.79
CA TYR A 738 2.60 -15.40 16.45
C TYR A 738 3.89 -14.89 15.82
N SER A 739 4.08 -15.19 14.54
CA SER A 739 5.02 -14.40 13.74
C SER A 739 4.46 -12.99 13.58
N THR A 740 5.35 -11.99 13.55
CA THR A 740 4.98 -10.60 13.26
C THR A 740 4.26 -10.49 11.92
N TYR A 741 4.52 -11.43 11.00
CA TYR A 741 4.05 -11.39 9.61
C TYR A 741 3.11 -12.54 9.21
N ALA A 742 3.15 -13.71 9.88
CA ALA A 742 2.41 -14.90 9.39
C ALA A 742 0.94 -15.00 9.70
N SER A 743 0.51 -14.37 10.77
CA SER A 743 -0.85 -14.48 11.25
C SER A 743 -1.37 -13.07 11.47
N MET A 744 -1.59 -12.34 10.38
CA MET A 744 -2.28 -11.06 10.46
C MET A 744 -3.72 -11.32 10.88
N LEU A 745 -4.06 -10.81 12.06
CA LEU A 745 -5.41 -10.87 12.62
C LEU A 745 -6.28 -9.79 11.97
N ILE A 746 -5.70 -8.61 11.73
CA ILE A 746 -6.30 -7.59 10.88
C ILE A 746 -5.74 -7.78 9.47
N CYS A 747 -6.59 -8.28 8.58
CA CYS A 747 -6.29 -8.37 7.16
C CYS A 747 -6.83 -7.14 6.44
N THR A 748 -6.20 -6.76 5.33
CA THR A 748 -6.71 -5.74 4.42
C THR A 748 -6.94 -6.37 3.06
N PHE A 749 -8.05 -6.06 2.40
CA PHE A 749 -8.31 -6.42 1.01
C PHE A 749 -9.07 -5.28 0.32
N TYR A 750 -8.66 -4.86 -0.88
CA TYR A 750 -9.28 -3.74 -1.59
C TYR A 750 -9.44 -2.50 -0.71
N TYR A 751 -8.42 -2.17 0.10
CA TYR A 751 -8.41 -1.05 1.04
C TYR A 751 -9.48 -1.13 2.14
N ARG A 752 -10.03 -2.32 2.39
CA ARG A 752 -10.97 -2.59 3.49
C ARG A 752 -10.35 -3.51 4.50
N MET A 753 -10.56 -3.22 5.77
CA MET A 753 -10.07 -4.08 6.84
C MET A 753 -11.05 -5.21 7.15
N PHE A 754 -10.50 -6.36 7.48
CA PHE A 754 -11.20 -7.57 7.89
C PHE A 754 -10.49 -8.19 9.08
N ILE A 755 -11.21 -9.01 9.84
CA ILE A 755 -10.68 -9.84 10.92
C ILE A 755 -10.52 -11.27 10.39
N ASN A 756 -9.34 -11.85 10.56
CA ASN A 756 -9.10 -13.27 10.36
C ASN A 756 -9.71 -14.06 11.52
N LEU A 757 -10.98 -14.43 11.37
CA LEU A 757 -11.75 -15.12 12.38
C LEU A 757 -11.24 -16.53 12.63
N SER A 758 -10.65 -17.21 11.64
CA SER A 758 -10.00 -18.52 11.85
C SER A 758 -8.88 -18.43 12.88
N VAL A 759 -8.01 -17.43 12.76
CA VAL A 759 -6.89 -17.22 13.69
C VAL A 759 -7.39 -16.72 15.04
N LEU A 760 -8.38 -15.83 15.07
CA LEU A 760 -8.92 -15.33 16.33
C LEU A 760 -9.68 -16.43 17.10
N SER A 761 -10.51 -17.21 16.44
CA SER A 761 -11.29 -18.30 17.06
C SER A 761 -10.41 -19.47 17.49
N SER A 762 -9.26 -19.70 16.86
CA SER A 762 -8.35 -20.77 17.27
C SER A 762 -7.84 -20.55 18.70
N SER A 763 -7.63 -19.30 19.12
CA SER A 763 -7.24 -18.94 20.49
C SER A 763 -8.14 -19.54 21.59
N SER A 764 -9.42 -19.76 21.28
CA SER A 764 -10.38 -20.36 22.21
C SER A 764 -10.04 -21.80 22.61
N ILE A 765 -9.26 -22.53 21.82
CA ILE A 765 -8.81 -23.91 22.13
C ILE A 765 -7.93 -23.93 23.39
N ASN A 766 -7.11 -22.89 23.56
CA ASN A 766 -6.18 -22.78 24.68
C ASN A 766 -6.69 -21.85 25.80
N SER A 767 -7.80 -21.12 25.59
CA SER A 767 -8.41 -20.29 26.64
C SER A 767 -9.01 -21.13 27.78
N LEU A 768 -8.90 -20.66 29.02
CA LEU A 768 -9.58 -21.26 30.18
C LEU A 768 -11.05 -20.82 30.30
N VAL A 769 -11.42 -19.68 29.71
CA VAL A 769 -12.73 -19.03 29.88
C VAL A 769 -13.48 -18.85 28.57
N LEU A 770 -12.78 -18.47 27.50
CA LEU A 770 -13.41 -18.17 26.21
C LEU A 770 -13.67 -19.44 25.42
N ARG A 771 -14.89 -19.58 24.91
CA ARG A 771 -15.28 -20.63 23.95
C ARG A 771 -15.41 -20.03 22.55
N LYS A 772 -15.27 -20.86 21.51
CA LYS A 772 -15.44 -20.47 20.09
C LYS A 772 -16.72 -19.63 19.87
N ASN A 773 -17.89 -20.17 20.20
CA ASN A 773 -19.18 -19.52 19.97
C ASN A 773 -19.28 -18.15 20.66
N THR A 774 -18.63 -18.01 21.81
CA THR A 774 -18.57 -16.75 22.56
C THR A 774 -17.70 -15.72 21.85
N VAL A 775 -16.54 -16.11 21.31
CA VAL A 775 -15.68 -15.25 20.49
C VAL A 775 -16.41 -14.81 19.22
N GLU A 776 -17.03 -15.74 18.49
CA GLU A 776 -17.78 -15.44 17.28
C GLU A 776 -18.92 -14.46 17.57
N MET A 777 -19.71 -14.67 18.62
CA MET A 777 -20.81 -13.76 18.94
C MET A 777 -20.33 -12.36 19.35
N PHE A 778 -19.15 -12.21 19.97
CA PHE A 778 -18.60 -10.88 20.28
C PHE A 778 -18.13 -10.11 19.05
N ILE A 779 -17.58 -10.80 18.05
CA ILE A 779 -17.06 -10.19 16.83
C ILE A 779 -18.18 -9.98 15.80
N MET A 780 -19.08 -10.96 15.68
CA MET A 780 -20.07 -11.03 14.60
C MET A 780 -21.48 -10.66 15.02
N GLY A 781 -21.79 -10.76 16.32
CA GLY A 781 -23.17 -10.75 16.79
C GLY A 781 -23.95 -12.05 16.51
N GLU A 782 -23.35 -13.04 15.86
CA GLU A 782 -24.00 -14.32 15.51
C GLU A 782 -22.98 -15.47 15.58
N ILE A 783 -23.48 -16.70 15.67
CA ILE A 783 -22.63 -17.92 15.62
C ILE A 783 -22.61 -18.42 14.19
N ILE A 784 -21.42 -18.76 13.69
CA ILE A 784 -21.27 -19.37 12.36
C ILE A 784 -21.58 -20.86 12.49
N GLN A 785 -22.72 -21.30 11.94
CA GLN A 785 -23.17 -22.69 12.01
C GLN A 785 -22.35 -23.65 11.12
N GLU A 786 -21.61 -23.14 10.13
CA GLU A 786 -20.77 -23.95 9.27
C GLU A 786 -19.67 -24.68 10.06
N ASN A 787 -19.39 -25.92 9.64
CA ASN A 787 -18.73 -27.00 10.39
C ASN A 787 -17.21 -26.77 10.64
N SER A 788 -16.82 -25.61 11.16
CA SER A 788 -15.43 -25.13 11.28
C SER A 788 -14.62 -25.74 12.42
N ILE A 789 -15.22 -26.61 13.26
CA ILE A 789 -14.53 -27.24 14.40
C ILE A 789 -13.39 -28.17 13.93
N LYS A 790 -13.53 -28.84 12.77
CA LYS A 790 -12.42 -29.63 12.19
C LYS A 790 -11.24 -28.75 11.74
N ASN A 791 -11.52 -27.51 11.30
CA ASN A 791 -10.49 -26.61 10.78
C ASN A 791 -9.81 -25.81 11.89
N LEU A 792 -10.47 -25.46 13.00
CA LEU A 792 -9.82 -24.66 14.07
C LEU A 792 -8.60 -25.36 14.69
N VAL A 793 -8.61 -26.70 14.79
CA VAL A 793 -7.45 -27.47 15.27
C VAL A 793 -6.28 -27.39 14.27
N SER A 794 -6.55 -27.37 12.95
CA SER A 794 -5.49 -27.18 11.95
C SER A 794 -4.86 -25.79 12.00
N PHE A 795 -5.61 -24.77 12.45
CA PHE A 795 -5.09 -23.42 12.74
C PHE A 795 -4.41 -23.26 14.11
N CYS A 796 -4.58 -24.19 15.06
CA CYS A 796 -4.11 -24.00 16.43
C CYS A 796 -2.84 -24.80 16.78
N GLY A 797 -2.45 -25.77 15.95
CA GLY A 797 -1.38 -26.69 16.32
C GLY A 797 -1.77 -27.49 17.58
N ARG A 798 -0.93 -27.47 18.62
CA ARG A 798 -1.11 -28.30 19.84
C ARG A 798 -2.02 -27.66 20.90
N LYS A 799 -2.74 -28.52 21.63
CA LYS A 799 -3.48 -28.13 22.83
C LYS A 799 -2.52 -27.99 24.03
N LEU A 800 -2.62 -26.89 24.77
CA LEU A 800 -1.76 -26.66 25.94
C LEU A 800 -2.25 -27.40 27.19
N SER A 801 -1.30 -27.71 28.09
CA SER A 801 -1.60 -28.30 29.40
C SER A 801 -2.44 -27.35 30.26
N LEU A 802 -3.19 -27.89 31.21
CA LEU A 802 -4.04 -27.10 32.09
C LEU A 802 -3.23 -26.07 32.90
N LEU A 803 -2.01 -26.41 33.32
CA LEU A 803 -1.09 -25.52 34.04
C LEU A 803 -0.69 -24.32 33.16
N SER A 804 -0.30 -24.57 31.90
CA SER A 804 0.06 -23.50 30.95
C SER A 804 -1.11 -22.58 30.63
N ARG A 805 -2.33 -23.11 30.56
CA ARG A 805 -3.55 -22.32 30.37
C ARG A 805 -3.85 -21.45 31.60
N PHE A 806 -3.63 -21.98 32.79
CA PHE A 806 -3.80 -21.23 34.04
C PHE A 806 -2.77 -20.11 34.19
N THR A 807 -1.49 -20.36 33.87
CA THR A 807 -0.46 -19.31 33.92
C THR A 807 -0.71 -18.20 32.89
N GLY A 808 -1.17 -18.55 31.68
CA GLY A 808 -1.63 -17.58 30.67
C GLY A 808 -2.77 -16.69 31.19
N PHE A 809 -3.78 -17.28 31.84
CA PHE A 809 -4.88 -16.54 32.47
C PHE A 809 -4.39 -15.55 33.54
N ILE A 810 -3.49 -15.97 34.43
CA ILE A 810 -2.91 -15.08 35.45
C ILE A 810 -2.11 -13.93 34.82
N LYS A 811 -1.31 -14.23 33.78
CA LYS A 811 -0.55 -13.22 33.04
C LYS A 811 -1.47 -12.19 32.39
N ALA A 812 -2.55 -12.62 31.74
CA ALA A 812 -3.55 -11.73 31.15
C ALA A 812 -4.20 -10.81 32.20
N ARG A 813 -4.47 -11.31 33.42
CA ARG A 813 -4.95 -10.47 34.54
C ARG A 813 -3.94 -9.43 35.01
N PHE A 814 -2.66 -9.76 34.99
CA PHE A 814 -1.61 -8.79 35.31
C PHE A 814 -1.50 -7.70 34.22
N GLU A 815 -1.53 -8.07 32.95
CA GLU A 815 -1.43 -7.12 31.84
C GLU A 815 -2.65 -6.19 31.75
N THR A 816 -3.86 -6.67 32.02
CA THR A 816 -5.07 -5.82 32.10
C THR A 816 -4.97 -4.75 33.20
N TRP A 817 -4.43 -5.10 34.38
CA TRP A 817 -4.15 -4.14 35.45
C TRP A 817 -3.07 -3.12 35.05
N ARG A 818 -2.02 -3.58 34.36
CA ARG A 818 -0.97 -2.71 33.83
C ARG A 818 -1.53 -1.73 32.79
N ALA A 819 -2.36 -2.22 31.87
CA ALA A 819 -3.00 -1.44 30.83
C ALA A 819 -3.85 -0.29 31.41
N GLU A 820 -4.60 -0.54 32.49
CA GLU A 820 -5.36 0.51 33.16
C GLU A 820 -4.46 1.66 33.67
N LYS A 821 -3.30 1.33 34.24
CA LYS A 821 -2.33 2.36 34.68
C LYS A 821 -1.76 3.15 33.51
N ILE A 822 -1.50 2.50 32.38
CA ILE A 822 -1.01 3.14 31.16
C ILE A 822 -2.05 4.13 30.64
N LEU A 823 -3.32 3.72 30.56
CA LEU A 823 -4.41 4.59 30.09
C LEU A 823 -4.63 5.79 31.01
N ARG A 824 -4.56 5.61 32.35
CA ARG A 824 -4.64 6.76 33.30
C ARG A 824 -3.50 7.75 33.14
N TYR A 825 -2.30 7.26 32.82
CA TYR A 825 -1.16 8.14 32.53
C TYR A 825 -1.41 8.97 31.28
N TYR A 826 -1.91 8.35 30.20
CA TYR A 826 -2.21 9.06 28.95
C TYR A 826 -3.41 9.98 29.06
N GLU A 827 -4.44 9.62 29.83
CA GLU A 827 -5.56 10.50 30.13
C GLU A 827 -5.09 11.82 30.74
N LYS A 828 -4.20 11.75 31.74
CA LYS A 828 -3.62 12.94 32.36
C LYS A 828 -2.71 13.71 31.40
N MET A 829 -1.86 13.00 30.65
CA MET A 829 -0.97 13.61 29.66
C MET A 829 -1.75 14.40 28.60
N LEU A 830 -2.88 13.85 28.12
CA LEU A 830 -3.74 14.49 27.12
C LEU A 830 -4.64 15.61 27.68
N GLN A 831 -4.72 15.77 29.01
CA GLN A 831 -5.38 16.91 29.66
C GLN A 831 -4.42 18.09 29.81
N ASP A 832 -3.14 17.82 30.09
CA ASP A 832 -2.14 18.84 30.42
C ASP A 832 -1.42 19.41 29.17
N CYS A 833 -1.54 18.76 28.00
CA CYS A 833 -0.81 19.15 26.79
C CYS A 833 -1.72 19.62 25.64
N THR A 834 -1.52 20.86 25.19
CA THR A 834 -1.85 21.26 23.80
C THR A 834 -0.77 20.70 22.88
N MET A 835 -0.98 19.49 22.36
CA MET A 835 0.05 18.71 21.63
C MET A 835 0.33 19.20 20.20
N ILE A 836 -0.08 20.42 19.83
CA ILE A 836 0.12 20.99 18.49
C ILE A 836 1.41 21.83 18.51
N HIS A 837 2.43 21.39 17.78
CA HIS A 837 3.66 22.17 17.60
C HIS A 837 3.45 23.30 16.58
N HIS A 838 3.98 24.49 16.87
CA HIS A 838 3.91 25.66 15.99
C HIS A 838 5.07 25.74 14.97
N SER A 839 5.90 24.68 14.83
CA SER A 839 7.01 24.73 13.88
C SER A 839 6.48 24.90 12.45
N THR A 840 7.21 25.69 11.68
CA THR A 840 6.98 25.88 10.24
C THR A 840 7.90 24.99 9.40
N ASP A 841 8.86 24.29 10.02
CA ASP A 841 9.76 23.36 9.34
C ASP A 841 9.14 21.96 9.21
N LEU A 842 9.21 21.38 8.01
CA LEU A 842 8.64 20.05 7.72
C LEU A 842 9.31 18.93 8.51
N ASN A 843 10.63 18.97 8.69
CA ASN A 843 11.38 17.90 9.36
C ASN A 843 11.09 17.90 10.85
N ASP A 844 10.99 19.08 11.47
CA ASP A 844 10.60 19.22 12.87
C ASP A 844 9.21 18.61 13.13
N VAL A 845 8.24 18.93 12.26
CA VAL A 845 6.88 18.36 12.37
C VAL A 845 6.90 16.85 12.15
N MET A 846 7.72 16.35 11.21
CA MET A 846 7.88 14.93 10.95
C MET A 846 8.49 14.17 12.13
N GLU A 847 9.54 14.72 12.75
CA GLU A 847 10.19 14.14 13.94
C GLU A 847 9.25 14.12 15.14
N ASP A 848 8.44 15.17 15.30
CA ASP A 848 7.41 15.23 16.32
C ASP A 848 6.32 14.15 16.13
N ILE A 849 5.83 13.96 14.89
CA ILE A 849 4.91 12.87 14.55
C ILE A 849 5.53 11.51 14.90
N ASP A 850 6.79 11.28 14.52
CA ASP A 850 7.51 10.04 14.84
C ASP A 850 7.58 9.78 16.34
N SER A 851 7.86 10.82 17.14
CA SER A 851 7.92 10.71 18.59
C SER A 851 6.57 10.27 19.20
N LYS A 852 5.46 10.67 18.57
CA LYS A 852 4.08 10.39 19.02
C LYS A 852 3.57 9.01 18.60
N HIS A 853 4.16 8.37 17.59
CA HIS A 853 3.77 7.02 17.17
C HIS A 853 3.89 6.01 18.30
N GLU A 854 5.00 6.01 19.05
CA GLU A 854 5.18 5.09 20.18
C GLU A 854 4.08 5.25 21.24
N HIS A 855 3.61 6.48 21.46
CA HIS A 855 2.51 6.76 22.36
C HIS A 855 1.18 6.21 21.85
N TYR A 856 0.87 6.44 20.57
CA TYR A 856 -0.33 5.92 19.91
C TYR A 856 -0.42 4.38 19.98
N PHE A 857 0.66 3.69 19.64
CA PHE A 857 0.72 2.23 19.71
C PHE A 857 0.56 1.69 21.14
N LYS A 858 1.13 2.38 22.15
CA LYS A 858 0.97 1.99 23.56
C LYS A 858 -0.47 2.17 24.07
N VAL A 859 -1.16 3.21 23.62
CA VAL A 859 -2.56 3.45 23.99
C VAL A 859 -3.46 2.38 23.38
N TRP A 860 -3.23 2.01 22.11
CA TRP A 860 -3.94 0.90 21.46
C TRP A 860 -3.67 -0.45 22.12
N ASP A 861 -2.40 -0.77 22.42
CA ASP A 861 -2.00 -1.96 23.17
C ASP A 861 -2.78 -2.07 24.50
N ALA A 862 -2.78 -1.01 25.30
CA ALA A 862 -3.52 -0.98 26.56
C ALA A 862 -5.05 -1.09 26.36
N THR A 863 -5.59 -0.49 25.30
CA THR A 863 -7.03 -0.52 25.00
C THR A 863 -7.51 -1.91 24.59
N VAL A 864 -6.72 -2.64 23.80
CA VAL A 864 -7.04 -4.03 23.44
C VAL A 864 -7.12 -4.92 24.69
N TYR A 865 -6.24 -4.76 25.67
CA TYR A 865 -6.39 -5.46 26.95
C TYR A 865 -7.67 -5.08 27.72
N GLN A 866 -8.15 -3.83 27.65
CA GLN A 866 -9.46 -3.47 28.24
C GLN A 866 -10.62 -4.15 27.50
N ASN A 867 -10.53 -4.31 26.17
CA ASN A 867 -11.51 -5.06 25.38
C ASN A 867 -11.60 -6.51 25.85
N VAL A 868 -10.47 -7.16 26.14
CA VAL A 868 -10.44 -8.52 26.71
C VAL A 868 -11.15 -8.57 28.05
N GLN A 869 -10.89 -7.61 28.94
CA GLN A 869 -11.55 -7.58 30.24
C GLN A 869 -13.09 -7.51 30.10
N SER A 870 -13.58 -6.68 29.17
CA SER A 870 -15.01 -6.62 28.83
C SER A 870 -15.53 -7.95 28.25
N GLY A 871 -14.76 -8.57 27.35
CA GLY A 871 -15.08 -9.85 26.72
C GLY A 871 -15.19 -10.99 27.73
N ILE A 872 -14.21 -11.13 28.63
CA ILE A 872 -14.19 -12.15 29.69
C ILE A 872 -15.40 -12.00 30.62
N GLY A 873 -15.70 -10.77 31.08
CA GLY A 873 -16.86 -10.53 31.95
C GLY A 873 -18.17 -10.95 31.30
N SER A 874 -18.34 -10.59 30.03
CA SER A 874 -19.52 -10.95 29.24
C SER A 874 -19.57 -12.46 28.92
N ALA A 875 -18.41 -13.09 28.69
CA ALA A 875 -18.30 -14.52 28.41
C ALA A 875 -18.68 -15.38 29.63
N ILE A 876 -18.32 -14.94 30.83
CA ILE A 876 -18.69 -15.61 32.08
C ILE A 876 -20.21 -15.53 32.27
N LEU A 877 -20.83 -14.36 32.09
CA LEU A 877 -22.28 -14.22 32.17
C LEU A 877 -22.98 -15.16 31.17
N MET A 878 -22.53 -15.13 29.93
CA MET A 878 -23.07 -15.96 28.85
C MET A 878 -22.91 -17.46 29.13
N SER A 879 -21.74 -17.89 29.60
CA SER A 879 -21.49 -19.30 29.94
C SER A 879 -22.41 -19.79 31.06
N VAL A 880 -22.72 -18.93 32.04
CA VAL A 880 -23.65 -19.26 33.11
C VAL A 880 -25.10 -19.28 32.61
N LEU A 881 -25.49 -18.33 31.74
CA LEU A 881 -26.82 -18.28 31.13
C LEU A 881 -27.11 -19.49 30.22
N CYS A 882 -26.11 -19.94 29.44
CA CYS A 882 -26.22 -21.11 28.59
C CYS A 882 -26.26 -22.45 29.37
N GLY A 883 -25.76 -22.47 30.60
CA GLY A 883 -25.72 -23.67 31.44
C GLY A 883 -24.93 -24.82 30.79
N LYS A 884 -25.58 -25.98 30.62
CA LYS A 884 -25.00 -27.16 29.94
C LYS A 884 -25.23 -27.17 28.42
N SER A 885 -26.05 -26.26 27.90
CA SER A 885 -26.31 -26.13 26.45
C SER A 885 -25.17 -25.33 25.81
N ASP A 886 -24.65 -25.79 24.67
CA ASP A 886 -23.72 -25.00 23.84
C ASP A 886 -24.47 -24.09 22.83
N LYS A 887 -25.81 -24.15 22.80
CA LYS A 887 -26.66 -23.33 21.93
C LYS A 887 -27.02 -22.01 22.60
N ILE A 888 -26.72 -20.90 21.92
CA ILE A 888 -27.14 -19.55 22.32
C ILE A 888 -28.53 -19.29 21.71
N THR A 889 -29.55 -19.12 22.55
CA THR A 889 -30.92 -18.80 22.11
C THR A 889 -31.14 -17.28 22.09
N LEU A 890 -32.22 -16.83 21.43
CA LEU A 890 -32.65 -15.43 21.44
C LEU A 890 -32.91 -14.94 22.87
N ASP A 891 -33.50 -15.78 23.73
CA ASP A 891 -33.73 -15.45 25.14
C ASP A 891 -32.44 -15.24 25.93
N VAL A 892 -31.42 -16.10 25.74
CA VAL A 892 -30.10 -15.94 26.38
C VAL A 892 -29.44 -14.63 25.94
N SER A 893 -29.53 -14.30 24.66
CA SER A 893 -28.97 -13.06 24.11
C SER A 893 -29.69 -11.83 24.69
N ALA A 894 -31.02 -11.88 24.81
CA ALA A 894 -31.83 -10.80 25.34
C ALA A 894 -31.65 -10.62 26.87
N ASP A 895 -31.46 -11.72 27.60
CA ASP A 895 -31.11 -11.71 29.03
C ASP A 895 -29.71 -11.12 29.27
N LEU A 896 -28.72 -11.51 28.47
CA LEU A 896 -27.38 -10.90 28.51
C LEU A 896 -27.43 -9.40 28.22
N ALA A 897 -28.21 -8.99 27.20
CA ALA A 897 -28.39 -7.59 26.86
C ALA A 897 -28.98 -6.78 28.03
N SER A 898 -29.95 -7.36 28.75
CA SER A 898 -30.59 -6.77 29.93
C SER A 898 -29.61 -6.64 31.10
N LEU A 899 -28.78 -7.66 31.35
CA LEU A 899 -27.77 -7.61 32.42
C LEU A 899 -26.70 -6.53 32.18
N LEU A 900 -26.34 -6.32 30.92
CA LEU A 900 -25.35 -5.31 30.53
C LEU A 900 -25.94 -3.89 30.38
N SER A 901 -27.26 -3.70 30.52
CA SER A 901 -27.90 -2.38 30.50
C SER A 901 -27.58 -1.55 31.75
N GLY A 902 -27.69 -0.21 31.70
CA GLY A 902 -27.49 0.66 32.86
C GLY A 902 -26.02 0.72 33.31
N CYS A 903 -25.11 0.75 32.33
CA CYS A 903 -23.69 0.94 32.58
C CYS A 903 -23.41 2.40 32.93
N LYS A 904 -22.91 2.68 34.14
CA LYS A 904 -22.46 4.03 34.50
C LYS A 904 -21.14 4.36 33.79
N ASN A 905 -20.92 5.63 33.44
CA ASN A 905 -19.70 6.17 32.83
C ASN A 905 -19.37 5.62 31.43
N VAL A 906 -20.39 5.37 30.60
CA VAL A 906 -20.20 5.08 29.18
C VAL A 906 -19.96 6.40 28.46
N TYR A 907 -18.70 6.72 28.16
CA TYR A 907 -18.26 7.98 27.54
C TYR A 907 -19.06 8.34 26.29
N SER A 908 -19.38 7.36 25.45
CA SER A 908 -20.07 7.61 24.19
C SER A 908 -21.59 7.80 24.36
N ALA A 909 -22.18 7.36 25.48
CA ALA A 909 -23.59 7.58 25.80
C ALA A 909 -23.86 9.01 26.34
N ASP A 910 -22.79 9.73 26.73
CA ASP A 910 -22.83 11.12 27.19
C ASP A 910 -23.07 12.13 26.06
N VAL A 911 -22.68 11.79 24.82
CA VAL A 911 -22.74 12.71 23.66
C VAL A 911 -24.17 13.20 23.38
N PRO A 912 -25.20 12.34 23.21
CA PRO A 912 -26.54 12.82 22.91
C PRO A 912 -27.16 13.61 24.07
N ALA A 913 -26.89 13.22 25.32
CA ALA A 913 -27.36 13.95 26.50
C ALA A 913 -26.75 15.36 26.56
N ALA A 914 -25.44 15.49 26.35
CA ALA A 914 -24.77 16.78 26.32
C ALA A 914 -25.23 17.66 25.14
N LEU A 915 -25.51 17.07 23.97
CA LEU A 915 -26.08 17.80 22.83
C LEU A 915 -27.53 18.21 23.05
N ALA A 916 -28.35 17.37 23.68
CA ALA A 916 -29.70 17.72 24.06
C ALA A 916 -29.72 18.87 25.07
N ASP A 917 -28.77 18.91 26.00
CA ASP A 917 -28.61 20.03 26.94
C ASP A 917 -28.18 21.32 26.23
N LEU A 918 -27.26 21.26 25.27
CA LEU A 918 -26.90 22.41 24.43
C LEU A 918 -28.11 22.90 23.61
N ALA A 919 -28.83 21.99 22.97
CA ALA A 919 -30.02 22.30 22.20
C ALA A 919 -31.13 22.92 23.07
N LYS A 920 -31.32 22.44 24.32
CA LYS A 920 -32.22 23.05 25.32
C LYS A 920 -31.85 24.50 25.65
N ILE A 921 -30.57 24.79 25.78
CA ILE A 921 -30.09 26.15 26.07
C ILE A 921 -30.38 27.07 24.88
N ILE A 922 -30.09 26.61 23.66
CA ILE A 922 -30.34 27.39 22.43
C ILE A 922 -31.84 27.58 22.20
N ASP A 923 -32.65 26.55 22.40
CA ASP A 923 -34.10 26.59 22.22
C ASP A 923 -34.79 27.57 23.19
N LYS A 924 -34.24 27.72 24.41
CA LYS A 924 -34.70 28.70 25.40
C LYS A 924 -34.10 30.10 25.21
N SER A 925 -33.17 30.28 24.27
CA SER A 925 -32.52 31.56 24.01
C SER A 925 -33.33 32.39 23.01
N ASN A 926 -33.25 33.72 23.11
CA ASN A 926 -33.85 34.63 22.12
C ASN A 926 -33.13 34.61 20.75
N GLN A 927 -32.11 33.76 20.58
CA GLN A 927 -31.29 33.67 19.37
C GLN A 927 -31.51 32.38 18.58
N LYS A 928 -32.54 31.58 18.93
CA LYS A 928 -32.90 30.32 18.25
C LYS A 928 -33.07 30.50 16.74
N ASP A 929 -33.97 31.41 16.34
CA ASP A 929 -34.32 31.58 14.92
C ASP A 929 -33.14 32.12 14.11
N TYR A 930 -32.34 32.98 14.74
CA TYR A 930 -31.07 33.46 14.17
C TYR A 930 -30.10 32.30 13.93
N PHE A 931 -29.84 31.45 14.93
CA PHE A 931 -28.96 30.29 14.79
C PHE A 931 -29.42 29.30 13.73
N LEU A 932 -30.72 29.04 13.63
CA LEU A 932 -31.29 28.16 12.60
C LEU A 932 -31.14 28.73 11.18
N SER A 933 -31.14 30.06 11.03
CA SER A 933 -30.98 30.74 9.74
C SER A 933 -29.55 30.85 9.23
N LEU A 934 -28.55 30.74 10.11
CA LEU A 934 -27.13 30.84 9.74
C LEU A 934 -26.72 29.69 8.82
N PRO A 935 -25.72 29.89 7.93
CA PRO A 935 -24.97 28.81 7.32
C PRO A 935 -24.37 27.86 8.38
N ASP A 936 -24.07 26.61 8.01
CA ASP A 936 -23.52 25.65 8.98
C ASP A 936 -22.09 26.02 9.41
N GLU A 937 -21.33 26.61 8.49
CA GLU A 937 -19.94 27.05 8.70
C GLU A 937 -19.84 28.19 9.73
N GLU A 938 -20.86 29.05 9.81
CA GLU A 938 -20.89 30.20 10.72
C GLU A 938 -21.39 29.84 12.13
N GLY A 939 -22.03 28.67 12.29
CA GLY A 939 -22.63 28.27 13.56
C GLY A 939 -21.61 28.13 14.69
N HIS A 940 -20.36 27.79 14.39
CA HIS A 940 -19.31 27.63 15.40
C HIS A 940 -18.96 28.96 16.07
N ALA A 941 -18.71 29.99 15.25
CA ALA A 941 -18.39 31.34 15.72
C ALA A 941 -19.53 31.90 16.56
N PHE A 942 -20.77 31.66 16.15
CA PHE A 942 -21.96 32.02 16.92
C PHE A 942 -21.98 31.35 18.30
N LEU A 943 -21.83 30.02 18.37
CA LEU A 943 -21.90 29.28 19.64
C LEU A 943 -20.82 29.72 20.64
N ILE A 944 -19.62 30.08 20.16
CA ILE A 944 -18.50 30.54 21.01
C ILE A 944 -18.68 31.98 21.50
N SER A 945 -19.41 32.81 20.75
CA SER A 945 -19.59 34.24 21.07
C SER A 945 -20.42 34.52 22.32
N SER A 946 -21.24 33.55 22.75
CA SER A 946 -22.07 33.66 23.96
C SER A 946 -21.30 33.23 25.22
N GLU A 947 -21.50 33.91 26.34
CA GLU A 947 -20.80 33.62 27.60
C GLU A 947 -21.21 32.24 28.16
N ILE A 948 -22.50 32.03 28.45
CA ILE A 948 -23.00 30.78 29.07
C ILE A 948 -23.06 29.63 28.05
N LEU A 949 -23.56 29.89 26.84
CA LEU A 949 -23.64 28.86 25.80
C LEU A 949 -22.25 28.48 25.28
N GLY A 950 -21.34 29.45 25.15
CA GLY A 950 -19.96 29.21 24.74
C GLY A 950 -19.18 28.39 25.76
N GLU A 951 -19.34 28.63 27.07
CA GLU A 951 -18.74 27.78 28.11
C GLU A 951 -19.20 26.32 28.00
N LYS A 952 -20.52 26.09 27.87
CA LYS A 952 -21.06 24.74 27.74
C LYS A 952 -20.60 24.05 26.45
N TYR A 953 -20.54 24.79 25.35
CA TYR A 953 -20.09 24.26 24.07
C TYR A 953 -18.58 23.96 24.07
N ARG A 954 -17.73 24.82 24.65
CA ARG A 954 -16.30 24.53 24.86
C ARG A 954 -16.10 23.29 25.74
N SER A 955 -16.85 23.17 26.84
CA SER A 955 -16.80 21.98 27.68
C SER A 955 -17.21 20.70 26.95
N PHE A 956 -18.16 20.79 25.99
CA PHE A 956 -18.50 19.66 25.12
C PHE A 956 -17.33 19.31 24.20
N LEU A 957 -16.72 20.30 23.54
CA LEU A 957 -15.58 20.09 22.64
C LEU A 957 -14.34 19.55 23.38
N ASP A 958 -14.05 20.01 24.59
CA ASP A 958 -12.92 19.48 25.38
C ASP A 958 -13.09 17.98 25.72
N ARG A 959 -14.33 17.57 25.91
CA ARG A 959 -14.69 16.21 26.33
C ARG A 959 -14.91 15.26 25.15
N HIS A 960 -15.50 15.74 24.06
CA HIS A 960 -15.99 14.93 22.93
C HIS A 960 -15.55 15.43 21.56
N GLY A 961 -14.90 16.59 21.48
CA GLY A 961 -14.52 17.23 20.21
C GLY A 961 -13.51 16.45 19.39
N HIS A 962 -12.72 15.55 19.99
CA HIS A 962 -11.80 14.65 19.28
C HIS A 962 -12.51 13.55 18.45
N ARG A 963 -13.84 13.52 18.45
CA ARG A 963 -14.65 12.52 17.73
C ARG A 963 -15.12 13.04 16.39
N CYS A 964 -15.46 12.11 15.50
CA CYS A 964 -16.13 12.36 14.23
C CYS A 964 -16.78 11.08 13.70
N VAL A 965 -17.51 11.21 12.59
CA VAL A 965 -17.94 10.05 11.79
C VAL A 965 -16.69 9.42 11.18
N ARG A 966 -16.58 8.09 11.25
CA ARG A 966 -15.37 7.33 10.89
C ARG A 966 -14.14 7.77 11.70
N GLU A 967 -14.30 7.87 13.02
CA GLU A 967 -13.30 8.41 13.96
C GLU A 967 -11.89 7.77 13.89
N ALA A 968 -11.75 6.55 13.36
CA ALA A 968 -10.44 5.90 13.17
C ALA A 968 -9.75 6.24 11.83
N GLU A 969 -10.46 6.83 10.86
CA GLU A 969 -9.90 7.27 9.57
C GLU A 969 -9.16 8.60 9.71
N PHE A 970 -7.87 8.63 9.38
CA PHE A 970 -7.00 9.80 9.54
C PHE A 970 -7.36 10.96 8.61
N LEU A 971 -7.98 10.67 7.47
CA LEU A 971 -8.50 11.71 6.56
C LEU A 971 -9.66 12.50 7.17
N GLU A 972 -10.43 11.93 8.10
CA GLU A 972 -11.62 12.60 8.64
C GLU A 972 -11.25 13.55 9.79
N LEU A 973 -11.71 14.79 9.68
CA LEU A 973 -11.52 15.82 10.69
C LEU A 973 -12.45 15.61 11.89
N SER A 974 -11.96 15.91 13.09
CA SER A 974 -12.72 15.84 14.33
C SER A 974 -13.63 17.05 14.52
N TRP A 975 -14.67 16.94 15.35
CA TRP A 975 -15.62 18.02 15.62
C TRP A 975 -14.98 19.27 16.24
N ALA A 976 -13.83 19.13 16.91
CA ALA A 976 -13.07 20.25 17.43
C ALA A 976 -12.42 21.09 16.32
N ILE A 977 -12.10 20.48 15.17
CA ILE A 977 -11.46 21.12 14.03
C ILE A 977 -12.52 21.57 13.00
N ASP A 978 -13.41 20.65 12.64
CA ASP A 978 -14.54 20.91 11.74
C ASP A 978 -15.87 20.57 12.44
N PRO A 979 -16.49 21.57 13.09
CA PRO A 979 -17.76 21.41 13.80
C PRO A 979 -18.98 21.44 12.88
N THR A 980 -18.82 21.63 11.56
CA THR A 980 -19.94 21.86 10.63
C THR A 980 -21.00 20.76 10.70
N LYS A 981 -20.56 19.49 10.69
CA LYS A 981 -21.47 18.32 10.83
C LYS A 981 -22.17 18.28 12.20
N LEU A 982 -21.49 18.73 13.26
CA LEU A 982 -22.05 18.80 14.62
C LEU A 982 -23.11 19.90 14.73
N ILE A 983 -22.85 21.07 14.14
CA ILE A 983 -23.76 22.21 14.08
C ILE A 983 -25.03 21.84 13.34
N ARG A 984 -24.89 21.18 12.19
CA ARG A 984 -26.03 20.65 11.42
C ARG A 984 -26.91 19.74 12.27
N CYS A 985 -26.30 18.87 13.07
CA CYS A 985 -27.05 18.03 14.01
C CYS A 985 -27.78 18.84 15.09
N LEU A 986 -27.11 19.83 15.71
CA LEU A 986 -27.74 20.71 16.70
C LEU A 986 -28.96 21.44 16.11
N LYS A 987 -28.86 21.96 14.89
CA LYS A 987 -29.99 22.59 14.19
C LYS A 987 -31.15 21.60 13.96
N ALA A 988 -30.85 20.36 13.56
CA ALA A 988 -31.85 19.31 13.41
C ALA A 988 -32.56 18.98 14.74
N LEU A 989 -31.81 18.88 15.85
CA LEU A 989 -32.37 18.63 17.19
C LEU A 989 -33.31 19.76 17.66
N ILE A 990 -32.95 21.01 17.38
CA ILE A 990 -33.75 22.19 17.77
C ILE A 990 -35.02 22.29 16.92
N SER A 991 -34.91 22.15 15.60
CA SER A 991 -36.02 22.31 14.67
C SER A 991 -37.12 21.26 14.84
N GLN A 992 -36.75 20.04 15.26
CA GLN A 992 -37.70 18.92 15.38
C GLN A 992 -38.26 18.72 16.80
N GLY A 993 -37.75 19.48 17.79
CA GLY A 993 -38.21 19.49 19.17
C GLY A 993 -37.65 18.36 20.03
N LEU A 994 -37.06 18.73 21.17
CA LEU A 994 -36.32 17.88 22.10
C LEU A 994 -37.15 16.71 22.64
N VAL A 995 -36.68 15.48 22.45
CA VAL A 995 -37.23 14.30 23.13
C VAL A 995 -36.49 14.12 24.45
N ASN A 996 -37.21 14.11 25.57
CA ASN A 996 -36.62 13.91 26.90
C ASN A 996 -36.38 12.41 27.11
N ILE A 997 -35.25 11.90 26.62
CA ILE A 997 -34.87 10.50 26.72
C ILE A 997 -33.93 10.33 27.92
N GLN A 998 -34.48 10.39 29.13
CA GLN A 998 -33.80 9.88 30.31
C GLN A 998 -34.60 8.72 30.86
N LYS A 999 -34.05 7.51 30.77
CA LYS A 999 -34.63 6.32 31.40
C LYS A 999 -34.03 6.19 32.81
N GLU A 1000 -34.87 5.96 33.80
CA GLU A 1000 -34.37 5.65 35.15
C GLU A 1000 -33.62 4.31 35.13
N PRO A 1001 -32.44 4.22 35.77
CA PRO A 1001 -31.66 2.99 35.81
C PRO A 1001 -32.40 1.90 36.60
N GLN A 1002 -32.74 0.78 35.94
CA GLN A 1002 -33.35 -0.39 36.58
C GLN A 1002 -32.39 -1.06 37.59
N ASP A 1003 -32.92 -1.51 38.73
CA ASP A 1003 -32.13 -2.18 39.76
C ASP A 1003 -31.63 -3.55 39.26
N ILE A 1004 -30.37 -3.89 39.55
CA ILE A 1004 -29.75 -5.17 39.18
C ILE A 1004 -30.55 -6.34 39.76
N LYS A 1005 -31.12 -6.16 40.96
CA LYS A 1005 -31.94 -7.21 41.60
C LYS A 1005 -33.17 -7.55 40.76
N GLU A 1006 -33.88 -6.54 40.29
CA GLU A 1006 -35.09 -6.67 39.47
C GLU A 1006 -34.77 -7.31 38.10
N ILE A 1007 -33.66 -6.89 37.46
CA ILE A 1007 -33.21 -7.47 36.19
C ILE A 1007 -32.92 -8.97 36.35
N VAL A 1008 -32.22 -9.38 37.43
CA VAL A 1008 -31.85 -10.79 37.66
C VAL A 1008 -33.06 -11.65 38.02
N GLU A 1009 -34.11 -11.07 38.62
CA GLU A 1009 -35.37 -11.78 38.92
C GLU A 1009 -36.19 -12.07 37.67
N ASN A 1010 -36.17 -11.15 36.71
CA ASN A 1010 -36.94 -11.20 35.47
C ASN A 1010 -36.22 -11.88 34.30
N LEU A 1011 -35.09 -12.55 34.53
CA LEU A 1011 -34.39 -13.31 33.49
C LEU A 1011 -35.19 -14.53 33.06
N ARG A 1012 -35.23 -14.78 31.76
CA ARG A 1012 -35.93 -15.94 31.17
C ARG A 1012 -35.09 -17.23 31.27
N SER A 1013 -33.77 -17.09 31.32
CA SER A 1013 -32.83 -18.19 31.40
C SER A 1013 -32.90 -18.89 32.76
N PRO A 1014 -32.96 -20.24 32.80
CA PRO A 1014 -33.09 -20.99 34.05
C PRO A 1014 -31.79 -20.92 34.86
N LEU A 1015 -31.80 -20.15 35.94
CA LEU A 1015 -30.67 -19.99 36.87
C LEU A 1015 -31.00 -20.54 38.25
N THR A 1016 -30.03 -21.24 38.86
CA THR A 1016 -30.09 -21.68 40.26
C THR A 1016 -30.04 -20.49 41.23
N SER A 1017 -30.53 -20.67 42.46
CA SER A 1017 -30.50 -19.62 43.49
C SER A 1017 -29.07 -19.12 43.79
N PHE A 1018 -28.07 -19.99 43.72
CA PHE A 1018 -26.67 -19.62 43.88
C PHE A 1018 -26.14 -18.78 42.71
N GLN A 1019 -26.48 -19.13 41.47
CA GLN A 1019 -26.12 -18.32 40.29
C GLN A 1019 -26.79 -16.94 40.33
N LYS A 1020 -28.07 -16.86 40.72
CA LYS A 1020 -28.77 -15.58 40.91
C LYS A 1020 -28.09 -14.71 41.98
N LEU A 1021 -27.62 -15.31 43.08
CA LEU A 1021 -26.84 -14.61 44.11
C LEU A 1021 -25.52 -14.05 43.56
N LEU A 1022 -24.77 -14.84 42.78
CA LEU A 1022 -23.52 -14.40 42.15
C LEU A 1022 -23.74 -13.27 41.13
N PHE A 1023 -24.84 -13.32 40.36
CA PHE A 1023 -25.20 -12.28 39.39
C PHE A 1023 -25.46 -10.95 40.09
N ARG A 1024 -26.29 -10.96 41.14
CA ARG A 1024 -26.64 -9.76 41.93
C ARG A 1024 -25.44 -9.17 42.66
N SER A 1025 -24.57 -10.02 43.20
CA SER A 1025 -23.54 -9.59 44.15
C SER A 1025 -22.23 -9.17 43.47
N PHE A 1026 -21.90 -9.75 42.30
CA PHE A 1026 -20.56 -9.57 41.72
C PHE A 1026 -20.50 -9.61 40.18
N LEU A 1027 -21.03 -10.64 39.54
CA LEU A 1027 -20.74 -10.92 38.13
C LEU A 1027 -21.24 -9.83 37.17
N VAL A 1028 -22.44 -9.28 37.42
CA VAL A 1028 -23.00 -8.19 36.60
C VAL A 1028 -22.17 -6.92 36.77
N SER A 1029 -21.78 -6.57 38.00
CA SER A 1029 -20.94 -5.40 38.27
C SER A 1029 -19.58 -5.52 37.58
N LEU A 1030 -18.96 -6.70 37.62
CA LEU A 1030 -17.68 -6.94 36.94
C LEU A 1030 -17.80 -6.75 35.42
N ALA A 1031 -18.86 -7.29 34.80
CA ALA A 1031 -19.10 -7.16 33.37
C ALA A 1031 -19.39 -5.71 32.95
N ARG A 1032 -20.27 -5.00 33.69
CA ARG A 1032 -20.57 -3.58 33.44
C ARG A 1032 -19.34 -2.67 33.57
N GLN A 1033 -18.49 -2.91 34.58
CA GLN A 1033 -17.23 -2.20 34.72
C GLN A 1033 -16.27 -2.47 33.54
N GLY A 1034 -16.25 -3.71 33.03
CA GLY A 1034 -15.50 -4.05 31.82
C GLY A 1034 -15.95 -3.25 30.60
N VAL A 1035 -17.26 -3.12 30.38
CA VAL A 1035 -17.84 -2.32 29.29
C VAL A 1035 -17.44 -0.84 29.41
N ALA A 1036 -17.56 -0.25 30.61
CA ALA A 1036 -17.18 1.14 30.84
C ALA A 1036 -15.68 1.40 30.58
N LYS A 1037 -14.80 0.49 31.04
CA LYS A 1037 -13.35 0.60 30.79
C LYS A 1037 -12.98 0.44 29.32
N ARG A 1038 -13.66 -0.44 28.58
CA ARG A 1038 -13.51 -0.59 27.13
C ARG A 1038 -13.84 0.71 26.40
N GLU A 1039 -14.97 1.34 26.72
CA GLU A 1039 -15.38 2.61 26.10
C GLU A 1039 -14.43 3.76 26.44
N TRP A 1040 -13.92 3.79 27.69
CA TRP A 1040 -12.90 4.75 28.10
C TRP A 1040 -11.57 4.57 27.33
N GLY A 1041 -11.04 3.34 27.28
CA GLY A 1041 -9.81 3.05 26.52
C GLY A 1041 -9.95 3.38 25.04
N LYS A 1042 -11.10 3.05 24.43
CA LYS A 1042 -11.42 3.44 23.06
C LYS A 1042 -11.40 4.96 22.90
N SER A 1043 -12.09 5.72 23.76
CA SER A 1043 -12.12 7.18 23.69
C SER A 1043 -10.73 7.81 23.78
N LEU A 1044 -9.86 7.30 24.67
CA LEU A 1044 -8.46 7.76 24.77
C LEU A 1044 -7.63 7.41 23.53
N SER A 1045 -7.86 6.24 22.93
CA SER A 1045 -7.18 5.82 21.70
C SER A 1045 -7.54 6.74 20.53
N ILE A 1046 -8.82 7.09 20.40
CA ILE A 1046 -9.29 8.04 19.39
C ILE A 1046 -8.75 9.44 19.67
N LYS A 1047 -8.72 9.90 20.93
CA LYS A 1047 -8.14 11.21 21.29
C LYS A 1047 -6.64 11.28 20.97
N MET A 1048 -5.89 10.23 21.25
CA MET A 1048 -4.47 10.14 20.84
C MET A 1048 -4.32 10.08 19.32
N GLY A 1049 -5.23 9.40 18.62
CA GLY A 1049 -5.29 9.39 17.16
C GLY A 1049 -5.56 10.78 16.59
N ASP A 1050 -6.50 11.53 17.14
CA ASP A 1050 -6.84 12.90 16.74
C ASP A 1050 -5.64 13.86 16.86
N VAL A 1051 -4.83 13.72 17.91
CA VAL A 1051 -3.55 14.46 18.03
C VAL A 1051 -2.62 14.17 16.85
N LEU A 1052 -2.50 12.90 16.44
CA LEU A 1052 -1.71 12.56 15.25
C LEU A 1052 -2.35 13.08 13.97
N LYS A 1053 -3.67 12.97 13.82
CA LYS A 1053 -4.39 13.49 12.64
C LYS A 1053 -4.12 14.98 12.45
N GLN A 1054 -4.22 15.76 13.51
CA GLN A 1054 -3.92 17.20 13.49
C GLN A 1054 -2.49 17.48 13.03
N ALA A 1055 -1.52 16.70 13.52
CA ALA A 1055 -0.13 16.84 13.11
C ALA A 1055 0.07 16.50 11.61
N TYR A 1056 -0.59 15.46 11.09
CA TYR A 1056 -0.55 15.13 9.66
C TYR A 1056 -1.25 16.16 8.78
N TRP A 1057 -2.38 16.73 9.20
CA TRP A 1057 -3.03 17.83 8.50
C TRP A 1057 -2.16 19.09 8.47
N LYS A 1058 -1.46 19.38 9.59
CA LYS A 1058 -0.47 20.45 9.63
C LYS A 1058 0.70 20.18 8.69
N LEU A 1059 1.21 18.96 8.67
CA LEU A 1059 2.26 18.54 7.75
C LEU A 1059 1.80 18.68 6.29
N ALA A 1060 0.58 18.25 5.96
CA ALA A 1060 -0.01 18.40 4.63
C ALA A 1060 -0.10 19.87 4.20
N ASP A 1061 -0.51 20.76 5.12
CA ASP A 1061 -0.56 22.20 4.88
C ASP A 1061 0.82 22.78 4.55
N LEU A 1062 1.85 22.43 5.32
CA LEU A 1062 3.23 22.85 5.05
C LEU A 1062 3.76 22.27 3.73
N MET A 1063 3.46 21.01 3.43
CA MET A 1063 3.87 20.37 2.18
C MET A 1063 3.23 21.03 0.95
N VAL A 1064 1.99 21.51 1.06
CA VAL A 1064 1.34 22.30 0.01
C VAL A 1064 1.98 23.69 -0.12
N GLN A 1065 2.29 24.36 0.99
CA GLN A 1065 2.99 25.66 0.97
C GLN A 1065 4.39 25.57 0.35
N GLU A 1066 5.07 24.43 0.50
CA GLU A 1066 6.34 24.12 -0.17
C GLU A 1066 6.16 23.52 -1.58
N SER A 1067 4.94 23.39 -2.11
CA SER A 1067 4.66 22.79 -3.42
C SER A 1067 5.15 21.34 -3.57
N ARG A 1068 5.26 20.59 -2.47
CA ARG A 1068 5.57 19.15 -2.47
C ARG A 1068 4.32 18.30 -2.70
N LEU A 1069 3.16 18.84 -2.33
CA LEU A 1069 1.86 18.27 -2.65
C LEU A 1069 0.98 19.36 -3.28
N PRO A 1070 0.14 19.01 -4.26
CA PRO A 1070 -0.78 19.98 -4.87
C PRO A 1070 -2.06 20.21 -4.06
N GLU A 1071 -2.49 19.21 -3.29
CA GLU A 1071 -3.67 19.21 -2.42
C GLU A 1071 -3.31 18.56 -1.08
N GLN A 1072 -3.95 19.00 0.01
CA GLN A 1072 -3.65 18.52 1.37
C GLN A 1072 -4.09 17.06 1.60
N ASP A 1073 -5.22 16.64 1.03
CA ASP A 1073 -5.80 15.32 1.25
C ASP A 1073 -4.97 14.18 0.63
N LEU A 1074 -4.17 14.47 -0.39
CA LEU A 1074 -3.24 13.53 -1.02
C LEU A 1074 -2.22 12.94 -0.05
N LEU A 1075 -1.91 13.62 1.07
CA LEU A 1075 -1.02 13.08 2.09
C LEU A 1075 -1.56 11.76 2.68
N PHE A 1076 -2.88 11.63 2.86
CA PHE A 1076 -3.49 10.45 3.49
C PHE A 1076 -3.46 9.22 2.59
N TYR A 1077 -3.28 9.42 1.28
CA TYR A 1077 -3.08 8.36 0.29
C TYR A 1077 -1.63 7.88 0.18
N LEU A 1078 -0.75 8.37 1.06
CA LEU A 1078 0.61 7.87 1.26
C LEU A 1078 0.72 7.14 2.60
N THR A 1079 1.57 6.14 2.65
CA THR A 1079 2.03 5.56 3.92
C THR A 1079 2.95 6.52 4.65
N HIS A 1080 3.13 6.36 5.96
CA HIS A 1080 4.04 7.18 6.76
C HIS A 1080 5.46 7.21 6.21
N ARG A 1081 5.92 6.07 5.68
CA ARG A 1081 7.24 5.97 5.06
C ARG A 1081 7.31 6.73 3.74
N GLU A 1082 6.31 6.59 2.88
CA GLU A 1082 6.25 7.33 1.61
C GLU A 1082 6.21 8.85 1.87
N ILE A 1083 5.55 9.31 2.93
CA ILE A 1083 5.57 10.73 3.34
C ILE A 1083 7.00 11.20 3.63
N LYS A 1084 7.79 10.43 4.41
CA LYS A 1084 9.22 10.76 4.66
C LYS A 1084 10.01 10.82 3.38
N THR A 1085 9.87 9.79 2.54
CA THR A 1085 10.56 9.76 1.24
C THR A 1085 10.19 10.99 0.42
N LEU A 1086 8.92 11.41 0.39
CA LEU A 1086 8.50 12.60 -0.36
C LEU A 1086 9.08 13.90 0.22
N ILE A 1087 9.24 14.01 1.55
CA ILE A 1087 9.91 15.16 2.20
C ILE A 1087 11.41 15.18 1.84
N GLU A 1088 12.06 14.01 1.81
CA GLU A 1088 13.49 13.90 1.48
C GLU A 1088 13.77 14.12 -0.02
N THR A 1089 12.96 13.52 -0.91
CA THR A 1089 13.31 13.38 -2.34
C THR A 1089 12.47 14.22 -3.30
N ARG A 1090 11.29 14.73 -2.88
CA ARG A 1090 10.29 15.32 -3.80
C ARG A 1090 9.87 14.37 -4.94
N SER A 1091 9.86 13.06 -4.74
CA SER A 1091 9.55 12.11 -5.83
C SER A 1091 8.18 12.36 -6.50
N PRO A 1092 8.15 12.69 -7.81
CA PRO A 1092 6.92 12.80 -8.59
C PRO A 1092 6.09 11.51 -8.59
N ASP A 1093 6.75 10.35 -8.57
CA ASP A 1093 6.09 9.05 -8.59
C ASP A 1093 5.18 8.86 -7.38
N LEU A 1094 5.60 9.32 -6.20
CA LEU A 1094 4.77 9.24 -5.00
C LEU A 1094 3.54 10.16 -5.08
N VAL A 1095 3.67 11.36 -5.66
CA VAL A 1095 2.54 12.27 -5.86
C VAL A 1095 1.54 11.67 -6.86
N ARG A 1096 2.04 11.11 -7.98
CA ARG A 1096 1.23 10.40 -8.98
C ARG A 1096 0.54 9.18 -8.37
N LYS A 1097 1.26 8.39 -7.57
CA LYS A 1097 0.75 7.22 -6.85
C LYS A 1097 -0.38 7.60 -5.90
N SER A 1098 -0.18 8.65 -5.10
CA SER A 1098 -1.21 9.18 -4.19
C SER A 1098 -2.49 9.58 -4.95
N ARG A 1099 -2.37 10.32 -6.06
CA ARG A 1099 -3.51 10.69 -6.92
C ARG A 1099 -4.22 9.47 -7.49
N LYS A 1100 -3.47 8.49 -8.02
CA LYS A 1100 -4.04 7.23 -8.53
C LYS A 1100 -4.80 6.48 -7.43
N ARG A 1101 -4.22 6.32 -6.24
CA ARG A 1101 -4.87 5.69 -5.08
C ARG A 1101 -6.16 6.43 -4.68
N ARG A 1102 -6.17 7.77 -4.70
CA ARG A 1102 -7.38 8.59 -4.50
C ARG A 1102 -8.46 8.28 -5.54
N ASN A 1103 -8.10 8.23 -6.82
CA ASN A 1103 -9.05 7.93 -7.89
C ASN A 1103 -9.61 6.50 -7.78
N ILE A 1104 -8.73 5.50 -7.61
CA ILE A 1104 -9.12 4.09 -7.42
C ILE A 1104 -10.04 3.94 -6.20
N SER A 1105 -9.79 4.68 -5.12
CA SER A 1105 -10.63 4.62 -3.92
C SER A 1105 -12.09 4.99 -4.19
N GLN A 1106 -12.37 5.85 -5.19
CA GLN A 1106 -13.75 6.17 -5.58
C GLN A 1106 -14.45 4.97 -6.23
N THR A 1107 -13.75 4.24 -7.09
CA THR A 1107 -14.25 3.01 -7.71
C THR A 1107 -14.46 1.91 -6.67
N LEU A 1108 -13.49 1.71 -5.77
CA LEU A 1108 -13.57 0.66 -4.74
C LEU A 1108 -14.69 0.87 -3.70
N LYS A 1109 -15.20 2.09 -3.55
CA LYS A 1109 -16.39 2.36 -2.72
C LYS A 1109 -17.62 1.58 -3.20
N LEU A 1110 -17.72 1.33 -4.51
CA LEU A 1110 -18.83 0.61 -5.12
C LEU A 1110 -18.79 -0.90 -4.83
N TYR A 1111 -17.64 -1.43 -4.43
CA TYR A 1111 -17.50 -2.86 -4.14
C TYR A 1111 -18.18 -3.22 -2.82
N SER A 1112 -19.00 -4.26 -2.87
CA SER A 1112 -19.62 -4.86 -1.69
C SER A 1112 -19.10 -6.28 -1.49
N PHE A 1113 -18.97 -6.69 -0.23
CA PHE A 1113 -18.43 -7.99 0.14
C PHE A 1113 -19.40 -8.69 1.07
N LYS A 1114 -19.38 -10.02 1.10
CA LYS A 1114 -20.10 -10.77 2.13
C LYS A 1114 -19.53 -10.41 3.50
N LYS A 1115 -20.38 -10.44 4.53
CA LYS A 1115 -19.94 -10.22 5.92
C LYS A 1115 -18.93 -11.27 6.37
N VAL A 1116 -19.09 -12.52 5.93
CA VAL A 1116 -18.17 -13.64 6.13
C VAL A 1116 -17.68 -14.12 4.77
N ASN A 1117 -16.37 -14.27 4.62
CA ASN A 1117 -15.68 -14.74 3.42
C ASN A 1117 -14.79 -15.93 3.80
N PHE A 1118 -14.60 -16.85 2.87
CA PHE A 1118 -13.63 -17.93 3.00
C PHE A 1118 -12.56 -17.73 1.93
N GLY A 1119 -11.30 -17.70 2.37
CA GLY A 1119 -10.19 -17.26 1.53
C GLY A 1119 -10.24 -15.76 1.25
N THR A 1120 -9.61 -15.37 0.15
CA THR A 1120 -9.54 -13.97 -0.26
C THR A 1120 -10.94 -13.43 -0.58
N PRO A 1121 -11.41 -12.34 0.04
CA PRO A 1121 -12.70 -11.73 -0.29
C PRO A 1121 -12.81 -11.40 -1.78
N ILE A 1122 -13.92 -11.78 -2.40
CA ILE A 1122 -14.23 -11.46 -3.80
C ILE A 1122 -15.40 -10.47 -3.79
N PRO A 1123 -15.34 -9.36 -4.55
CA PRO A 1123 -16.45 -8.44 -4.68
C PRO A 1123 -17.71 -9.17 -5.20
N LEU A 1124 -18.87 -8.83 -4.64
CA LEU A 1124 -20.14 -9.36 -5.11
C LEU A 1124 -20.52 -8.71 -6.45
N THR A 1125 -20.75 -9.51 -7.48
CA THR A 1125 -21.31 -9.06 -8.77
C THR A 1125 -22.74 -8.59 -8.56
N MET A 1126 -23.05 -7.36 -8.99
CA MET A 1126 -24.41 -6.82 -8.93
C MET A 1126 -25.30 -7.46 -10.00
N ASN A 1127 -25.85 -8.65 -9.73
CA ASN A 1127 -26.98 -9.16 -10.52
C ASN A 1127 -28.26 -8.68 -9.86
N VAL A 1128 -28.93 -7.73 -10.51
CA VAL A 1128 -30.23 -7.20 -10.10
C VAL A 1128 -31.31 -8.05 -10.76
N ASP A 1129 -31.72 -9.13 -10.09
CA ASP A 1129 -32.96 -9.83 -10.44
C ASP A 1129 -34.13 -9.16 -9.70
N ILE A 1130 -34.94 -8.40 -10.45
CA ILE A 1130 -36.21 -7.87 -9.96
C ILE A 1130 -37.31 -8.80 -10.47
N SER A 1131 -37.77 -9.71 -9.62
CA SER A 1131 -39.06 -10.38 -9.76
C SER A 1131 -39.83 -10.24 -8.45
N GLY A 1132 -41.07 -9.75 -8.54
CA GLY A 1132 -41.88 -9.33 -7.38
C GLY A 1132 -42.80 -10.40 -6.81
N SER A 1133 -43.10 -10.34 -5.50
CA SER A 1133 -44.43 -10.05 -4.92
C SER A 1133 -44.42 -10.20 -3.38
N SER A 1134 -45.20 -9.34 -2.71
CA SER A 1134 -45.66 -9.39 -1.30
C SER A 1134 -44.68 -9.07 -0.14
N THR A 1135 -45.28 -8.56 0.95
CA THR A 1135 -44.73 -7.85 2.13
C THR A 1135 -43.32 -8.25 2.58
N PHE A 1136 -42.38 -7.32 2.45
CA PHE A 1136 -41.00 -7.48 2.93
C PHE A 1136 -40.98 -7.57 4.46
N GLU A 1137 -40.66 -8.76 4.97
CA GLU A 1137 -40.24 -9.00 6.35
C GLU A 1137 -38.73 -9.29 6.34
N GLY A 1138 -37.98 -8.51 7.11
CA GLY A 1138 -36.57 -8.81 7.35
C GLY A 1138 -36.31 -9.08 8.83
N GLN A 1139 -35.39 -9.99 9.08
CA GLN A 1139 -35.04 -10.44 10.41
C GLN A 1139 -33.59 -10.06 10.73
N GLY A 1140 -33.38 -9.56 11.94
CA GLY A 1140 -32.05 -9.27 12.49
C GLY A 1140 -32.00 -9.59 13.98
N MET A 1141 -30.86 -9.33 14.60
CA MET A 1141 -30.66 -9.58 16.01
C MET A 1141 -31.29 -8.47 16.85
N PRO A 1142 -32.20 -8.79 17.79
CA PRO A 1142 -32.76 -7.81 18.72
C PRO A 1142 -31.70 -7.36 19.73
N VAL A 1143 -31.57 -6.05 19.91
CA VAL A 1143 -30.56 -5.46 20.80
C VAL A 1143 -31.18 -4.62 21.90
N SER A 1144 -32.17 -3.79 21.55
CA SER A 1144 -32.90 -2.95 22.49
C SER A 1144 -34.39 -3.18 22.25
N ARG A 1145 -35.09 -3.68 23.27
CA ARG A 1145 -36.48 -4.16 23.14
C ARG A 1145 -37.45 -3.00 22.94
N GLY A 1146 -38.50 -3.27 22.18
CA GLY A 1146 -39.60 -2.34 21.95
C GLY A 1146 -40.29 -2.64 20.62
N ILE A 1147 -41.53 -2.18 20.48
CA ILE A 1147 -42.28 -2.27 19.24
C ILE A 1147 -42.67 -0.86 18.86
N VAL A 1148 -42.28 -0.45 17.66
CA VAL A 1148 -42.51 0.90 17.17
C VAL A 1148 -42.91 0.84 15.69
N THR A 1149 -43.81 1.72 15.29
CA THR A 1149 -44.17 1.93 13.89
C THR A 1149 -43.80 3.35 13.53
N GLY A 1150 -43.13 3.51 12.39
CA GLY A 1150 -42.61 4.80 11.95
C GLY A 1150 -42.26 4.79 10.47
N ARG A 1151 -41.95 5.96 9.95
CA ARG A 1151 -41.41 6.13 8.60
C ARG A 1151 -39.97 5.61 8.57
N ALA A 1152 -39.65 4.78 7.60
CA ALA A 1152 -38.29 4.34 7.33
C ALA A 1152 -37.50 5.52 6.75
N CYS A 1153 -36.34 5.81 7.35
CA CYS A 1153 -35.36 6.73 6.80
C CYS A 1153 -34.12 5.92 6.45
N VAL A 1154 -33.92 5.66 5.16
CA VAL A 1154 -32.83 4.81 4.66
C VAL A 1154 -31.66 5.71 4.26
N ILE A 1155 -30.56 5.62 5.00
CA ILE A 1155 -29.37 6.45 4.78
C ILE A 1155 -28.19 5.57 4.41
N LYS A 1156 -27.61 5.83 3.23
CA LYS A 1156 -26.43 5.12 2.71
C LYS A 1156 -25.16 5.95 2.89
N ASP A 1157 -25.29 7.27 2.84
CA ASP A 1157 -24.22 8.23 3.05
C ASP A 1157 -24.62 9.25 4.13
N ILE A 1158 -23.69 9.60 5.02
CA ILE A 1158 -23.96 10.55 6.12
C ILE A 1158 -24.41 11.94 5.63
N ASN A 1159 -24.08 12.32 4.39
CA ASN A 1159 -24.55 13.58 3.81
C ASN A 1159 -26.08 13.60 3.61
N GLU A 1160 -26.72 12.43 3.54
CA GLU A 1160 -28.17 12.26 3.42
C GLU A 1160 -28.90 12.43 4.77
N VAL A 1161 -28.18 12.65 5.87
CA VAL A 1161 -28.75 12.78 7.23
C VAL A 1161 -29.75 13.94 7.37
N VAL A 1162 -29.73 14.90 6.45
CA VAL A 1162 -30.78 15.93 6.32
C VAL A 1162 -32.19 15.35 6.10
N GLN A 1163 -32.30 14.08 5.69
CA GLN A 1163 -33.59 13.40 5.48
C GLN A 1163 -34.20 12.84 6.77
N ILE A 1164 -33.46 12.80 7.89
CA ILE A 1164 -33.95 12.30 9.18
C ILE A 1164 -35.00 13.26 9.72
N GLN A 1165 -36.18 12.72 10.00
CA GLN A 1165 -37.30 13.40 10.66
C GLN A 1165 -37.58 12.76 12.01
N LYS A 1166 -38.22 13.53 12.89
CA LYS A 1166 -38.59 13.04 14.21
C LYS A 1166 -39.60 11.92 14.11
N GLY A 1167 -39.33 10.84 14.82
CA GLY A 1167 -40.17 9.65 14.82
C GLY A 1167 -39.80 8.64 13.72
N ASP A 1168 -38.79 8.92 12.91
CA ASP A 1168 -38.29 7.98 11.90
C ASP A 1168 -37.66 6.73 12.54
N ILE A 1169 -37.76 5.62 11.81
CA ILE A 1169 -36.96 4.43 12.04
C ILE A 1169 -35.76 4.52 11.08
N LEU A 1170 -34.57 4.76 11.63
CA LEU A 1170 -33.34 4.84 10.84
C LEU A 1170 -32.95 3.44 10.36
N ILE A 1171 -32.73 3.32 9.06
CA ILE A 1171 -32.19 2.12 8.42
C ILE A 1171 -30.88 2.51 7.74
N CYS A 1172 -29.75 2.03 8.25
CA CYS A 1172 -28.45 2.36 7.68
C CYS A 1172 -27.53 1.14 7.63
N LEU A 1173 -26.41 1.28 6.92
CA LEU A 1173 -25.44 0.18 6.82
C LEU A 1173 -24.80 -0.13 8.18
N PHE A 1174 -24.41 0.90 8.93
CA PHE A 1174 -23.77 0.80 10.25
C PHE A 1174 -23.96 2.12 11.03
N THR A 1175 -23.61 2.10 12.33
CA THR A 1175 -23.54 3.31 13.16
C THR A 1175 -22.26 3.34 13.99
N ASP A 1176 -21.57 4.48 13.99
CA ASP A 1176 -20.47 4.80 14.90
C ASP A 1176 -20.87 5.93 15.89
N VAL A 1177 -19.93 6.41 16.70
CA VAL A 1177 -20.20 7.46 17.71
C VAL A 1177 -20.63 8.77 17.05
N GLY A 1178 -20.19 9.03 15.82
CA GLY A 1178 -20.57 10.20 15.05
C GLY A 1178 -22.06 10.26 14.69
N TRP A 1179 -22.79 9.14 14.77
CA TRP A 1179 -24.24 9.08 14.56
C TRP A 1179 -25.06 9.36 15.81
N THR A 1180 -24.45 9.21 17.00
CA THR A 1180 -25.14 9.38 18.28
C THR A 1180 -25.87 10.72 18.43
N PRO A 1181 -25.38 11.86 17.86
CA PRO A 1181 -26.12 13.12 17.88
C PRO A 1181 -27.55 13.03 17.31
N TYR A 1182 -27.81 12.15 16.35
CA TYR A 1182 -29.10 12.02 15.67
C TYR A 1182 -30.07 11.04 16.35
N PHE A 1183 -29.59 10.19 17.26
CA PHE A 1183 -30.40 9.16 17.91
C PHE A 1183 -31.62 9.72 18.65
N PRO A 1184 -31.58 10.92 19.28
CA PRO A 1184 -32.77 11.51 19.91
C PRO A 1184 -33.93 11.82 18.97
N LEU A 1185 -33.69 11.90 17.65
CA LEU A 1185 -34.74 12.12 16.65
C LEU A 1185 -35.48 10.83 16.27
N LEU A 1186 -34.88 9.68 16.54
CA LEU A 1186 -35.34 8.39 16.04
C LEU A 1186 -36.37 7.75 16.98
N SER A 1187 -37.32 7.02 16.41
CA SER A 1187 -38.22 6.13 17.17
C SER A 1187 -37.75 4.66 17.12
N GLY A 1188 -36.84 4.32 16.19
CA GLY A 1188 -36.20 3.01 16.11
C GLY A 1188 -34.90 3.03 15.28
N LEU A 1189 -34.08 1.99 15.43
CA LEU A 1189 -32.80 1.84 14.71
C LEU A 1189 -32.65 0.43 14.12
N VAL A 1190 -32.28 0.36 12.85
CA VAL A 1190 -31.97 -0.88 12.14
C VAL A 1190 -30.65 -0.74 11.41
N THR A 1191 -29.69 -1.62 11.70
CA THR A 1191 -28.41 -1.65 10.97
C THR A 1191 -28.16 -2.99 10.27
N GLU A 1192 -27.55 -2.94 9.08
CA GLU A 1192 -27.12 -4.16 8.38
C GLU A 1192 -25.87 -4.78 9.03
N ILE A 1193 -24.98 -3.93 9.54
CA ILE A 1193 -23.73 -4.31 10.21
C ILE A 1193 -23.82 -3.84 11.67
N GLY A 1194 -23.56 -4.74 12.63
CA GLY A 1194 -23.62 -4.40 14.06
C GLY A 1194 -23.65 -5.63 14.99
N GLY A 1195 -22.80 -5.71 16.01
CA GLY A 1195 -22.88 -6.75 17.06
C GLY A 1195 -23.74 -6.39 18.28
N LEU A 1196 -24.03 -7.35 19.16
CA LEU A 1196 -24.79 -7.15 20.43
C LEU A 1196 -24.11 -6.12 21.37
N LEU A 1197 -22.79 -6.04 21.28
CA LEU A 1197 -21.94 -5.12 22.05
C LEU A 1197 -21.34 -4.01 21.16
N SER A 1198 -21.93 -3.77 19.99
CA SER A 1198 -21.56 -2.67 19.11
C SER A 1198 -21.88 -1.33 19.74
N HIS A 1199 -21.29 -0.28 19.19
CA HIS A 1199 -21.50 1.07 19.69
C HIS A 1199 -22.98 1.49 19.57
N GLY A 1200 -23.57 1.35 18.38
CA GLY A 1200 -25.00 1.61 18.15
C GLY A 1200 -25.90 0.78 19.08
N ALA A 1201 -25.53 -0.48 19.34
CA ALA A 1201 -26.26 -1.35 20.25
C ALA A 1201 -26.20 -0.93 21.72
N VAL A 1202 -25.05 -0.44 22.18
CA VAL A 1202 -24.90 0.08 23.55
C VAL A 1202 -25.71 1.36 23.71
N VAL A 1203 -25.56 2.32 22.79
CA VAL A 1203 -26.27 3.60 22.87
C VAL A 1203 -27.78 3.40 22.75
N ALA A 1204 -28.27 2.65 21.76
CA ALA A 1204 -29.71 2.40 21.63
C ALA A 1204 -30.32 1.80 22.91
N ARG A 1205 -29.61 0.93 23.64
CA ARG A 1205 -30.05 0.38 24.92
C ARG A 1205 -30.12 1.41 26.04
N GLU A 1206 -29.10 2.24 26.18
CA GLU A 1206 -29.06 3.29 27.23
C GLU A 1206 -30.17 4.32 27.01
N TYR A 1207 -30.52 4.61 25.76
CA TYR A 1207 -31.62 5.52 25.39
C TYR A 1207 -32.99 4.82 25.31
N GLY A 1208 -33.05 3.49 25.47
CA GLY A 1208 -34.30 2.73 25.32
C GLY A 1208 -34.90 2.81 23.91
N LEU A 1209 -34.09 3.12 22.90
CA LEU A 1209 -34.47 3.17 21.49
C LEU A 1209 -34.61 1.72 20.97
N PRO A 1210 -35.79 1.29 20.49
CA PRO A 1210 -35.97 -0.04 19.88
C PRO A 1210 -34.96 -0.27 18.76
N CYS A 1211 -34.16 -1.34 18.84
CA CYS A 1211 -33.03 -1.54 17.94
C CYS A 1211 -32.82 -3.00 17.53
N ILE A 1212 -32.66 -3.19 16.21
CA ILE A 1212 -32.21 -4.43 15.57
C ILE A 1212 -30.88 -4.17 14.86
N VAL A 1213 -29.93 -5.09 14.97
CA VAL A 1213 -28.66 -5.06 14.22
C VAL A 1213 -28.48 -6.34 13.42
N CYS A 1214 -27.48 -6.41 12.53
CA CYS A 1214 -27.23 -7.57 11.66
C CYS A 1214 -28.40 -7.91 10.71
N MET A 1215 -29.23 -6.93 10.34
CA MET A 1215 -30.34 -7.18 9.43
C MET A 1215 -29.87 -7.08 7.98
N SER A 1216 -29.56 -8.23 7.37
CA SER A 1216 -28.98 -8.30 6.03
C SER A 1216 -29.87 -7.62 4.98
N ASN A 1217 -29.26 -6.79 4.12
CA ASN A 1217 -29.91 -6.06 3.03
C ASN A 1217 -31.01 -5.06 3.46
N ALA A 1218 -31.10 -4.63 4.71
CA ALA A 1218 -32.12 -3.66 5.15
C ALA A 1218 -32.16 -2.36 4.31
N THR A 1219 -31.02 -1.81 3.93
CA THR A 1219 -30.91 -0.59 3.09
C THR A 1219 -31.26 -0.81 1.61
N LYS A 1220 -31.41 -2.08 1.19
CA LYS A 1220 -31.88 -2.47 -0.14
C LYS A 1220 -33.35 -2.87 -0.14
N LEU A 1221 -33.81 -3.53 0.92
CA LEU A 1221 -35.17 -4.03 1.09
C LEU A 1221 -36.18 -2.92 1.38
N PHE A 1222 -35.76 -1.87 2.08
CA PHE A 1222 -36.60 -0.74 2.46
C PHE A 1222 -36.15 0.53 1.74
N LYS A 1223 -37.08 1.45 1.49
CA LYS A 1223 -36.80 2.77 0.91
C LYS A 1223 -37.21 3.87 1.87
N THR A 1224 -36.51 5.02 1.82
CA THR A 1224 -36.89 6.20 2.59
C THR A 1224 -38.33 6.60 2.26
N GLY A 1225 -39.17 6.77 3.28
CA GLY A 1225 -40.59 7.05 3.14
C GLY A 1225 -41.52 5.85 3.37
N ASP A 1226 -41.03 4.61 3.35
CA ASP A 1226 -41.84 3.43 3.65
C ASP A 1226 -42.35 3.48 5.10
N ILE A 1227 -43.60 3.08 5.36
CA ILE A 1227 -44.05 2.89 6.75
C ILE A 1227 -43.70 1.48 7.20
N VAL A 1228 -42.96 1.37 8.31
CA VAL A 1228 -42.43 0.10 8.80
C VAL A 1228 -42.78 -0.11 10.28
N LYS A 1229 -43.06 -1.37 10.63
CA LYS A 1229 -43.17 -1.84 12.02
C LYS A 1229 -41.87 -2.51 12.43
N LEU A 1230 -41.16 -1.91 13.36
CA LEU A 1230 -39.99 -2.48 14.01
C LEU A 1230 -40.42 -3.19 15.30
N ASN A 1231 -40.40 -4.52 15.31
CA ASN A 1231 -40.51 -5.32 16.51
C ASN A 1231 -39.11 -5.76 16.93
N ALA A 1232 -38.45 -4.92 17.73
CA ALA A 1232 -37.12 -5.17 18.26
C ALA A 1232 -37.12 -6.16 19.45
N THR A 1233 -38.28 -6.69 19.84
CA THR A 1233 -38.36 -7.81 20.80
C THR A 1233 -38.13 -9.14 20.11
N ASP A 1234 -38.75 -9.33 18.95
CA ASP A 1234 -38.65 -10.57 18.15
C ASP A 1234 -37.63 -10.47 17.00
N GLY A 1235 -36.97 -9.30 16.86
CA GLY A 1235 -35.95 -9.07 15.84
C GLY A 1235 -36.51 -8.94 14.42
N LYS A 1236 -37.73 -8.40 14.27
CA LYS A 1236 -38.42 -8.30 12.97
C LYS A 1236 -38.66 -6.85 12.55
N LEU A 1237 -38.48 -6.56 11.26
CA LEU A 1237 -38.89 -5.32 10.61
C LEU A 1237 -39.82 -5.67 9.43
N CYS A 1238 -41.02 -5.11 9.44
CA CYS A 1238 -42.04 -5.38 8.41
C CYS A 1238 -42.50 -4.07 7.76
N LYS A 1239 -42.64 -4.06 6.43
CA LYS A 1239 -43.33 -2.96 5.73
C LYS A 1239 -44.84 -3.05 5.96
N ILE A 1240 -45.49 -1.93 6.27
CA ILE A 1240 -46.95 -1.83 6.45
C ILE A 1240 -47.54 -1.19 5.19
N GLU A 1241 -48.49 -1.86 4.54
CA GLU A 1241 -49.32 -1.24 3.51
C GLU A 1241 -50.46 -0.46 4.18
N ILE A 1242 -50.57 0.83 3.85
CA ILE A 1242 -51.66 1.69 4.32
C ILE A 1242 -52.71 1.74 3.20
N GLU A 1243 -53.82 1.02 3.36
CA GLU A 1243 -55.02 1.22 2.52
C GLU A 1243 -55.79 2.45 3.03
N PHE A 1244 -55.81 3.52 2.24
CA PHE A 1244 -56.72 4.64 2.47
C PHE A 1244 -58.15 4.22 2.07
N LYS A 1245 -58.97 3.84 3.06
CA LYS A 1245 -60.43 3.78 2.86
C LYS A 1245 -60.99 5.20 2.77
N ASN A 1246 -61.36 5.62 1.57
CA ASN A 1246 -62.19 6.82 1.36
C ASN A 1246 -63.55 6.60 2.04
N SER A 1247 -63.77 7.20 3.21
CA SER A 1247 -65.12 7.42 3.75
C SER A 1247 -65.69 8.68 3.11
N LYS A 1248 -66.85 8.55 2.43
CA LYS A 1248 -67.65 9.64 1.86
C LYS A 1248 -68.02 10.70 2.89
#